data_AF-A0A0W1AGE9-F1
#
_entry.id   AF-A0A0W1AGE9-F1
#
_cell.length_a   1.000
_cell.length_b   1.000
_cell.length_c   1.000
_cell.angle_alpha   90.00
_cell.angle_beta   90.00
_cell.angle_gamma   90.00
#
_symmetry.space_group_name_H-M   'P 1'
#
loop_
_entity.id
_entity.type
_entity.pdbx_description
1 polymer ?
#
loop_
_entity_poly.entity_id
_entity_poly.type
_entity_poly.pdbx_seq_one_letter_code
_entity_poly.pdbx_strand_id
1 'polypeptide(L)'
;MGTGKTEFILSTAPSDNEVSSIELAKLIIGCHERKALFTEPPESELASLISKKDEKGLAYWLHFNSSIKYQLRKAIQSCNTNNDFSKELVKNVHLILTKHLRELQDKKKLTTYESGDFSSDEYMFLCKVYDSVRYKRDRQPFEAQEITPILKAKNRRLREIGRSGQLISIRCTDYASQATARKLAKAITGLALGDRKQYLYSHLNGAHTIGFDVERDSSGVYRVFCFESAADPKHMEALELLYKELTKKGLKFEIKSCQSRLQKDEFNCSVYTLAVLSELSKYDHAFDYLPAQYEEEMSFKSTKEIEIEEGYTKKRKVKLDNMDKISWVMLCDMPTKVIAMGQSYEAMKVALKKSKDFDLDPDVFIQLHKKKYHFDQSKEQSTKYINQRRKNIVDKLDASIKPMLEKSYEKLLKGLPLLRLIDEGTVPDFEKEITDNEAMSVDEKMDYIEKLFFVITKKYKIGGAFDSFEAISSVPAHYLKSLLLLRNEYLLLVASKPRTEYEEFFKKSLYGTPLYYKLETHCEKIPSVKGLKSLSSVFKEFFPKDFVAGYYQQHDSCEDLKIKNPLAVLFKENNRLKSAEIMEKLTALEKEYGGTVDLNLFIHSQILDFLGKGLNKCIHHEPSTSLMKVKSGLDEATMLRLIESTEKWRIARAYVITEDNKLYFYHEDTNPKLKEIPINETNFKKIIETVMWQIKKEGDNPELELFLDNEQMKRVCYNLHSETLNSLCTLAGYAPYSPEELNNKMNLLVLREIYIQYLSKILSKDKMLAAREWGSFKRTLLDILDVVQKDCPLSPSAREAIVKLDAAEKEHLEHQRQSNTFFQKFSSSANSVTKSVLEKSLSFFKSANIQDIVSSYFSKEPEEQCGEKGYRQENHEALGFKLSIFHAFSGEGDRWIRYERTKPPVKKIDEFDWKFNLSIHKDDVSKAFPIIAEVANQMSLGTFKIMTQAQANRVQNNDVKTMIGRELVIYGNANPEFDAEKWIDVFVKIEERFKKAGIRTSTDISPTSNRKLGKYVSYTHGAWTNERMDVPFAEGIKETALEDEDPFTDYEYDEATEAPHKKLASKKTC
;
A
#
# COMPACT_ATOMS: atom_id res chain seq x y z
N MET A 1 62.40 1.05 35.72
CA MET A 1 62.22 -0.37 36.10
C MET A 1 60.82 -0.53 36.65
N GLY A 2 59.96 -1.22 35.91
CA GLY A 2 58.55 -1.49 36.23
C GLY A 2 58.04 -2.38 35.11
N THR A 3 57.71 -3.61 35.45
CA THR A 3 57.64 -4.79 34.59
C THR A 3 56.61 -4.68 33.47
N GLY A 4 57.08 -4.51 32.24
CA GLY A 4 56.28 -4.63 31.03
C GLY A 4 55.83 -6.08 30.85
N LYS A 5 54.52 -6.32 30.95
CA LYS A 5 53.88 -7.45 30.27
C LYS A 5 53.75 -7.06 28.81
N THR A 6 54.67 -7.56 27.99
CA THR A 6 54.60 -7.50 26.54
C THR A 6 53.39 -8.32 26.10
N GLU A 7 52.30 -7.66 25.74
CA GLU A 7 51.23 -8.29 24.98
C GLU A 7 51.79 -8.62 23.58
N PHE A 8 51.81 -9.90 23.24
CA PHE A 8 52.16 -10.39 21.92
C PHE A 8 51.13 -9.88 20.90
N ILE A 9 51.46 -8.79 20.20
CA ILE A 9 50.83 -8.47 18.92
C ILE A 9 51.43 -9.44 17.90
N LEU A 10 50.82 -10.61 17.74
CA LEU A 10 51.13 -11.54 16.66
C LEU A 10 50.55 -10.98 15.36
N SER A 11 51.37 -10.20 14.66
CA SER A 11 51.27 -10.08 13.20
C SER A 11 51.62 -11.44 12.61
N THR A 12 50.63 -12.21 12.19
CA THR A 12 50.84 -13.44 11.42
C THR A 12 50.91 -13.09 9.94
N ALA A 13 52.13 -12.98 9.41
CA ALA A 13 52.34 -13.24 7.99
C ALA A 13 51.88 -14.68 7.68
N PRO A 14 51.28 -14.97 6.51
CA PRO A 14 50.92 -16.33 6.15
C PRO A 14 52.20 -17.15 5.97
N SER A 15 52.38 -18.23 6.74
CA SER A 15 53.40 -19.23 6.46
C SER A 15 52.87 -20.22 5.41
N ASP A 16 53.70 -20.61 4.44
CA ASP A 16 53.44 -21.56 3.34
C ASP A 16 53.05 -23.01 3.76
N ASN A 17 52.67 -23.26 5.03
CA ASN A 17 52.32 -24.57 5.58
C ASN A 17 50.87 -24.60 6.10
N GLU A 18 49.86 -24.31 5.26
CA GLU A 18 48.46 -24.56 5.64
C GLU A 18 48.10 -26.04 5.46
N VAL A 19 47.69 -26.69 6.56
CA VAL A 19 47.23 -28.09 6.56
C VAL A 19 45.87 -28.20 5.85
N SER A 20 45.77 -29.17 4.93
CA SER A 20 44.55 -29.40 4.14
C SER A 20 43.40 -29.99 4.99
N SER A 21 42.16 -29.82 4.55
CA SER A 21 40.97 -30.34 5.25
C SER A 21 40.95 -31.87 5.38
N ILE A 22 41.53 -32.60 4.41
CA ILE A 22 41.70 -34.06 4.47
C ILE A 22 42.72 -34.44 5.55
N GLU A 23 43.83 -33.71 5.65
CA GLU A 23 44.82 -33.93 6.70
C GLU A 23 44.27 -33.58 8.09
N LEU A 24 43.47 -32.52 8.20
CA LEU A 24 42.71 -32.21 9.42
C LEU A 24 41.75 -33.34 9.79
N ALA A 25 41.04 -33.92 8.82
CA ALA A 25 40.14 -35.05 9.06
C ALA A 25 40.90 -36.27 9.60
N LYS A 26 42.04 -36.63 8.99
CA LYS A 26 42.93 -37.70 9.46
C LYS A 26 43.46 -37.43 10.87
N LEU A 27 43.84 -36.19 11.16
CA LEU A 27 44.29 -35.77 12.48
C LEU A 27 43.20 -35.97 13.54
N ILE A 28 41.96 -35.58 13.25
CA ILE A 28 40.83 -35.76 14.17
C ILE A 28 40.60 -37.25 14.46
N ILE A 29 40.61 -38.10 13.43
CA ILE A 29 40.43 -39.56 13.58
C ILE A 29 41.59 -40.14 14.41
N GLY A 30 42.84 -39.80 14.10
CA GLY A 30 44.00 -40.29 14.85
C GLY A 30 44.03 -39.78 16.30
N CYS A 31 43.56 -38.55 16.58
CA CYS A 31 43.40 -38.06 17.95
C CYS A 31 42.37 -38.91 18.73
N HIS A 32 41.24 -39.23 18.08
CA HIS A 32 40.20 -40.08 18.66
C HIS A 32 40.70 -41.50 18.97
N GLU A 33 41.53 -42.08 18.10
CA GLU A 33 42.11 -43.41 18.32
C GLU A 33 43.09 -43.43 19.50
N ARG A 34 43.83 -42.34 19.72
CA ARG A 34 44.73 -42.21 20.89
C ARG A 34 44.00 -41.95 22.20
N LYS A 35 42.91 -41.19 22.14
CA LYS A 35 42.04 -40.91 23.28
C LYS A 35 40.62 -40.79 22.75
N ALA A 36 39.70 -41.62 23.22
CA ALA A 36 38.32 -41.55 22.75
C ALA A 36 37.70 -40.18 23.06
N LEU A 37 37.12 -39.51 22.05
CA LEU A 37 36.36 -38.27 22.23
C LEU A 37 34.99 -38.51 22.90
N PHE A 38 34.41 -39.68 22.65
CA PHE A 38 33.09 -40.11 23.14
C PHE A 38 33.08 -41.63 23.24
N THR A 39 32.35 -42.16 24.21
CA THR A 39 32.31 -43.59 24.55
C THR A 39 30.95 -44.25 24.27
N GLU A 40 29.92 -43.45 24.01
CA GLU A 40 28.54 -43.89 23.72
C GLU A 40 28.26 -43.86 22.21
N PRO A 41 27.23 -44.59 21.71
CA PRO A 41 26.87 -44.61 20.30
C PRO A 41 26.63 -43.19 19.74
N PRO A 42 27.01 -42.95 18.47
CA PRO A 42 27.09 -41.60 17.93
C PRO A 42 25.70 -40.98 17.69
N GLU A 43 25.33 -39.97 18.50
CA GLU A 43 24.12 -39.16 18.28
C GLU A 43 24.30 -38.00 17.29
N SER A 44 25.54 -37.65 16.94
CA SER A 44 25.86 -36.50 16.08
C SER A 44 26.52 -36.92 14.78
N GLU A 45 26.33 -36.12 13.73
CA GLU A 45 26.97 -36.32 12.42
C GLU A 45 28.49 -36.40 12.56
N LEU A 46 29.11 -35.48 13.33
CA LEU A 46 30.54 -35.48 13.59
C LEU A 46 31.01 -36.79 14.23
N ALA A 47 30.32 -37.26 15.28
CA ALA A 47 30.66 -38.52 15.93
C ALA A 47 30.53 -39.72 14.98
N SER A 48 29.48 -39.74 14.14
CA SER A 48 29.28 -40.80 13.15
C SER A 48 30.41 -40.82 12.11
N LEU A 49 30.83 -39.65 11.61
CA LEU A 49 31.92 -39.52 10.64
C LEU A 49 33.26 -39.99 11.23
N ILE A 50 33.55 -39.63 12.49
CA ILE A 50 34.77 -40.06 13.21
C ILE A 50 34.75 -41.58 13.41
N SER A 51 33.68 -42.16 13.95
CA SER A 51 33.59 -43.61 14.21
C SER A 51 33.66 -44.46 12.94
N LYS A 52 33.11 -43.98 11.83
CA LYS A 52 33.19 -44.65 10.52
C LYS A 52 34.50 -44.41 9.78
N LYS A 53 35.40 -43.58 10.34
CA LYS A 53 36.64 -43.13 9.70
C LYS A 53 36.40 -42.54 8.30
N ASP A 54 35.30 -41.82 8.13
CA ASP A 54 34.92 -41.21 6.85
C ASP A 54 35.67 -39.88 6.66
N GLU A 55 36.90 -39.97 6.16
CA GLU A 55 37.78 -38.81 5.94
C GLU A 55 37.14 -37.78 4.99
N LYS A 56 36.52 -38.21 3.89
CA LYS A 56 35.90 -37.33 2.89
C LYS A 56 34.67 -36.63 3.46
N GLY A 57 33.81 -37.37 4.17
CA GLY A 57 32.66 -36.80 4.86
C GLY A 57 33.07 -35.81 5.95
N LEU A 58 34.14 -36.10 6.69
CA LEU A 58 34.69 -35.22 7.73
C LEU A 58 35.33 -33.96 7.14
N ALA A 59 36.04 -34.06 6.02
CA ALA A 59 36.58 -32.90 5.31
C ALA A 59 35.47 -31.98 4.78
N TYR A 60 34.41 -32.56 4.20
CA TYR A 60 33.19 -31.81 3.84
C TYR A 60 32.56 -31.12 5.06
N TRP A 61 32.46 -31.85 6.18
CA TRP A 61 31.93 -31.32 7.44
C TRP A 61 32.76 -30.14 7.97
N LEU A 62 34.09 -30.21 7.87
CA LEU A 62 35.00 -29.13 8.28
C LEU A 62 34.81 -27.87 7.43
N HIS A 63 34.68 -28.00 6.12
CA HIS A 63 34.37 -26.86 5.24
C HIS A 63 33.01 -26.24 5.58
N PHE A 64 32.00 -27.07 5.81
CA PHE A 64 30.67 -26.57 6.20
C PHE A 64 30.64 -25.98 7.63
N ASN A 65 31.59 -26.37 8.48
CA ASN A 65 31.81 -25.84 9.84
C ASN A 65 33.14 -25.08 9.93
N SER A 66 33.35 -24.16 8.99
CA SER A 66 34.56 -23.31 8.84
C SER A 66 35.16 -22.76 10.14
N SER A 67 34.35 -22.33 11.11
CA SER A 67 34.84 -21.87 12.42
C SER A 67 35.64 -22.93 13.19
N ILE A 68 35.23 -24.21 13.11
CA ILE A 68 35.92 -25.32 13.77
C ILE A 68 37.21 -25.63 13.02
N LYS A 69 37.16 -25.64 11.68
CA LYS A 69 38.35 -25.78 10.83
C LYS A 69 39.39 -24.70 11.17
N TYR A 70 38.96 -23.44 11.29
CA TYR A 70 39.82 -22.32 11.69
C TYR A 70 40.46 -22.52 13.08
N GLN A 71 39.66 -22.89 14.09
CA GLN A 71 40.18 -23.16 15.44
C GLN A 71 41.19 -24.31 15.46
N LEU A 72 40.96 -25.36 14.67
CA LEU A 72 41.88 -26.49 14.54
C LEU A 72 43.19 -26.10 13.86
N ARG A 73 43.13 -25.31 12.77
CA ARG A 73 44.34 -24.79 12.11
C ARG A 73 45.18 -23.93 13.06
N LYS A 74 44.54 -23.02 13.81
CA LYS A 74 45.20 -22.19 14.83
C LYS A 74 45.85 -23.05 15.92
N ALA A 75 45.18 -24.10 16.39
CA ALA A 75 45.72 -25.02 17.37
C ALA A 75 46.97 -25.76 16.83
N ILE A 76 46.97 -26.19 15.56
CA ILE A 76 48.11 -26.86 14.93
C ILE A 76 49.30 -25.90 14.78
N GLN A 77 49.04 -24.69 14.27
CA GLN A 77 50.07 -23.65 14.11
C GLN A 77 50.71 -23.30 15.46
N SER A 78 49.91 -23.19 16.52
CA SER A 78 50.43 -22.90 17.87
C SER A 78 51.32 -24.00 18.46
N CYS A 79 51.20 -25.24 17.98
CA CYS A 79 51.96 -26.38 18.48
C CYS A 79 53.32 -26.57 17.79
N ASN A 80 53.64 -25.85 16.70
CA ASN A 80 54.90 -25.99 15.93
C ASN A 80 55.28 -27.45 15.58
N THR A 81 54.30 -28.33 15.41
CA THR A 81 54.51 -29.77 15.20
C THR A 81 54.36 -30.16 13.74
N ASN A 82 55.37 -30.85 13.18
CA ASN A 82 55.30 -31.55 11.90
C ASN A 82 54.38 -32.79 11.99
N ASN A 83 53.07 -32.59 12.15
CA ASN A 83 52.05 -33.66 12.23
C ASN A 83 52.25 -34.74 13.33
N ASP A 84 53.18 -34.55 14.27
CA ASP A 84 53.29 -35.44 15.43
C ASP A 84 52.12 -35.24 16.39
N PHE A 85 51.40 -36.32 16.69
CA PHE A 85 50.31 -36.40 17.66
C PHE A 85 50.80 -36.18 19.11
N SER A 86 51.36 -35.01 19.40
CA SER A 86 51.80 -34.60 20.73
C SER A 86 50.63 -34.62 21.71
N LYS A 87 50.91 -34.84 23.01
CA LYS A 87 49.87 -34.84 24.06
C LYS A 87 49.09 -33.53 24.09
N GLU A 88 49.74 -32.40 23.80
CA GLU A 88 49.11 -31.08 23.79
C GLU A 88 48.21 -30.89 22.56
N LEU A 89 48.62 -31.35 21.38
CA LEU A 89 47.78 -31.31 20.18
C LEU A 89 46.50 -32.14 20.35
N VAL A 90 46.63 -33.39 20.83
CA VAL A 90 45.47 -34.26 21.11
C VAL A 90 44.52 -33.60 22.12
N LYS A 91 45.06 -32.98 23.16
CA LYS A 91 44.29 -32.26 24.17
C LYS A 91 43.56 -31.05 23.59
N ASN A 92 44.21 -30.25 22.73
CA ASN A 92 43.60 -29.07 22.10
C ASN A 92 42.50 -29.44 21.10
N VAL A 93 42.75 -30.45 20.24
CA VAL A 93 41.73 -30.98 19.32
C VAL A 93 40.53 -31.52 20.09
N HIS A 94 40.75 -32.30 21.16
CA HIS A 94 39.69 -32.77 22.04
C HIS A 94 38.89 -31.62 22.64
N LEU A 95 39.57 -30.61 23.18
CA LEU A 95 38.91 -29.48 23.82
C LEU A 95 37.95 -28.77 22.85
N ILE A 96 38.41 -28.50 21.62
CA ILE A 96 37.62 -27.84 20.58
C ILE A 96 36.38 -28.68 20.22
N LEU A 97 36.58 -29.97 19.93
CA LEU A 97 35.50 -30.85 19.48
C LEU A 97 34.52 -31.22 20.60
N THR A 98 34.99 -31.45 21.82
CA THR A 98 34.12 -31.69 22.98
C THR A 98 33.28 -30.46 23.31
N LYS A 99 33.86 -29.24 23.22
CA LYS A 99 33.10 -27.99 23.37
C LYS A 99 32.00 -27.89 22.31
N HIS A 100 32.32 -28.21 21.05
CA HIS A 100 31.33 -28.22 19.98
C HIS A 100 30.19 -29.23 20.20
N LEU A 101 30.52 -30.47 20.59
CA LEU A 101 29.54 -31.52 20.86
C LEU A 101 28.62 -31.16 22.04
N ARG A 102 29.18 -30.60 23.12
CA ARG A 102 28.40 -30.11 24.26
C ARG A 102 27.43 -29.01 23.85
N GLU A 103 27.89 -28.03 23.08
CA GLU A 103 27.03 -26.95 22.58
C GLU A 103 25.86 -27.48 21.73
N LEU A 104 26.09 -28.53 20.91
CA LEU A 104 25.02 -29.18 20.13
C LEU A 104 23.99 -29.86 21.04
N GLN A 105 24.44 -30.52 22.11
CA GLN A 105 23.55 -31.14 23.10
C GLN A 105 22.73 -30.10 23.86
N ASP A 106 23.37 -29.01 24.31
CA ASP A 106 22.69 -27.92 25.02
C ASP A 106 21.63 -27.28 24.12
N LYS A 107 21.94 -27.01 22.85
CA LYS A 107 20.98 -26.47 21.88
C LYS A 107 19.73 -27.32 21.66
N LYS A 108 19.81 -28.66 21.83
CA LYS A 108 18.66 -29.56 21.71
C LYS A 108 17.69 -29.40 22.89
N LYS A 109 18.18 -28.97 24.07
CA LYS A 109 17.37 -28.78 25.28
C LYS A 109 16.63 -27.43 25.30
N LEU A 110 17.09 -26.45 24.52
CA LEU A 110 16.53 -25.10 24.51
C LEU A 110 15.27 -25.02 23.65
N THR A 111 14.20 -24.47 24.23
CA THR A 111 12.95 -24.16 23.52
C THR A 111 13.23 -23.20 22.38
N THR A 112 12.71 -23.49 21.17
CA THR A 112 13.02 -22.65 20.00
C THR A 112 12.39 -21.27 20.10
N TYR A 113 11.09 -21.18 20.46
CA TYR A 113 10.39 -19.93 20.71
C TYR A 113 9.63 -20.01 22.04
N GLU A 114 9.59 -18.92 22.79
CA GLU A 114 8.78 -18.76 24.01
C GLU A 114 7.95 -17.47 23.96
N SER A 115 6.96 -17.31 24.86
CA SER A 115 6.07 -16.14 24.86
C SER A 115 6.82 -14.79 24.98
N GLY A 116 7.93 -14.76 25.72
CA GLY A 116 8.78 -13.57 25.87
C GLY A 116 9.52 -13.15 24.59
N ASP A 117 9.60 -14.03 23.58
CA ASP A 117 10.20 -13.73 22.28
C ASP A 117 9.27 -12.84 21.42
N PHE A 118 7.98 -12.75 21.75
CA PHE A 118 7.01 -11.90 21.05
C PHE A 118 6.94 -10.51 21.71
N SER A 119 6.40 -9.51 21.03
CA SER A 119 6.18 -8.18 21.64
C SER A 119 4.92 -8.11 22.50
N SER A 120 4.00 -9.06 22.33
CA SER A 120 2.78 -9.19 23.14
C SER A 120 2.38 -10.66 23.24
N ASP A 121 1.79 -11.05 24.38
CA ASP A 121 1.14 -12.35 24.58
C ASP A 121 -0.37 -12.31 24.24
N GLU A 122 -0.85 -11.19 23.68
CA GLU A 122 -2.24 -11.05 23.27
C GLU A 122 -2.54 -11.95 22.07
N TYR A 123 -3.63 -12.72 22.17
CA TYR A 123 -4.05 -13.68 21.15
C TYR A 123 -4.10 -13.09 19.73
N MET A 124 -4.71 -11.92 19.56
CA MET A 124 -4.87 -11.29 18.25
C MET A 124 -3.55 -10.86 17.65
N PHE A 125 -2.62 -10.37 18.49
CA PHE A 125 -1.28 -10.03 18.06
C PHE A 125 -0.50 -11.28 17.63
N LEU A 126 -0.52 -12.33 18.45
CA LEU A 126 0.15 -13.59 18.16
C LEU A 126 -0.37 -14.23 16.86
N CYS A 127 -1.70 -14.29 16.65
CA CYS A 127 -2.30 -14.77 15.40
C CYS A 127 -1.82 -13.96 14.19
N LYS A 128 -1.74 -12.62 14.31
CA LYS A 128 -1.26 -11.76 13.21
C LYS A 128 0.17 -12.12 12.80
N VAL A 129 1.07 -12.20 13.79
CA VAL A 129 2.48 -12.55 13.55
C VAL A 129 2.58 -13.96 12.98
N TYR A 130 1.83 -14.90 13.55
CA TYR A 130 1.79 -16.29 13.13
C TYR A 130 1.34 -16.46 11.67
N ASP A 131 0.16 -15.93 11.35
CA ASP A 131 -0.41 -16.02 10.01
C ASP A 131 0.47 -15.32 8.97
N SER A 132 1.08 -14.19 9.32
CA SER A 132 1.99 -13.49 8.42
C SER A 132 3.23 -14.33 8.10
N VAL A 133 3.89 -14.91 9.11
CA VAL A 133 5.05 -15.81 8.90
C VAL A 133 4.65 -17.03 8.08
N ARG A 134 3.49 -17.62 8.36
CA ARG A 134 3.00 -18.83 7.67
C ARG A 134 2.62 -18.56 6.22
N TYR A 135 1.92 -17.47 5.93
CA TYR A 135 1.58 -17.07 4.56
C TYR A 135 2.84 -16.84 3.72
N LYS A 136 3.87 -16.28 4.35
CA LYS A 136 5.17 -16.01 3.76
C LYS A 136 6.11 -17.22 3.79
N ARG A 137 5.63 -18.45 3.98
CA ARG A 137 6.49 -19.65 4.01
C ARG A 137 7.25 -19.85 2.69
N ASP A 138 6.55 -19.76 1.56
CA ASP A 138 7.06 -20.25 0.28
C ASP A 138 7.17 -19.20 -0.83
N ARG A 139 6.53 -18.02 -0.69
CA ARG A 139 6.37 -17.09 -1.85
C ARG A 139 6.66 -15.60 -1.60
N GLN A 140 6.81 -15.15 -0.35
CA GLN A 140 6.91 -13.72 -0.06
C GLN A 140 7.95 -13.42 1.03
N PRO A 141 8.66 -12.28 1.02
CA PRO A 141 9.66 -11.95 2.04
C PRO A 141 9.03 -11.69 3.41
N PHE A 142 9.70 -12.12 4.49
CA PHE A 142 9.39 -11.67 5.86
C PHE A 142 9.81 -10.22 6.04
N GLU A 143 8.88 -9.41 6.53
CA GLU A 143 9.04 -8.06 7.00
C GLU A 143 9.62 -8.03 8.41
N ALA A 144 10.03 -6.84 8.86
CA ALA A 144 10.70 -6.68 10.13
C ALA A 144 9.83 -7.05 11.37
N GLN A 145 8.50 -6.94 11.29
CA GLN A 145 7.60 -7.39 12.36
C GLN A 145 7.63 -8.91 12.56
N GLU A 146 7.83 -9.66 11.47
CA GLU A 146 7.92 -11.13 11.47
C GLU A 146 9.31 -11.63 11.86
N ILE A 147 10.35 -10.85 11.58
CA ILE A 147 11.73 -11.18 11.95
C ILE A 147 12.01 -10.93 13.44
N THR A 148 11.34 -9.96 14.07
CA THR A 148 11.60 -9.58 15.46
C THR A 148 11.52 -10.76 16.45
N PRO A 149 10.48 -11.63 16.42
CA PRO A 149 10.44 -12.81 17.28
C PRO A 149 11.58 -13.80 17.02
N ILE A 150 11.97 -13.97 15.75
CA ILE A 150 13.09 -14.84 15.36
C ILE A 150 14.41 -14.32 15.95
N LEU A 151 14.61 -13.00 15.95
CA LEU A 151 15.79 -12.36 16.55
C LEU A 151 15.83 -12.54 18.06
N LYS A 152 14.72 -12.26 18.76
CA LYS A 152 14.64 -12.39 20.23
C LYS A 152 14.89 -13.82 20.69
N ALA A 153 14.22 -14.79 20.06
CA ALA A 153 14.43 -16.21 20.30
C ALA A 153 15.88 -16.63 20.11
N LYS A 154 16.51 -16.16 19.03
CA LYS A 154 17.91 -16.47 18.73
C LYS A 154 18.86 -15.84 19.76
N ASN A 155 18.66 -14.58 20.13
CA ASN A 155 19.49 -13.90 21.14
C ASN A 155 19.40 -14.55 22.51
N ARG A 156 18.20 -14.92 22.94
CA ARG A 156 17.97 -15.64 24.19
C ARG A 156 18.74 -16.96 24.19
N ARG A 157 18.57 -17.76 23.14
CA ARG A 157 19.27 -19.05 23.00
C ARG A 157 20.79 -18.89 22.91
N LEU A 158 21.29 -17.83 22.27
CA LEU A 158 22.72 -17.52 22.23
C LEU A 158 23.26 -17.19 23.63
N ARG A 159 22.51 -16.41 24.42
CA ARG A 159 22.85 -16.09 25.81
C ARG A 159 22.88 -17.35 26.69
N GLU A 160 21.90 -18.23 26.55
CA GLU A 160 21.81 -19.50 27.30
C GLU A 160 22.99 -20.44 27.02
N ILE A 161 23.56 -20.43 25.80
CA ILE A 161 24.77 -21.19 25.46
C ILE A 161 26.08 -20.39 25.63
N GLY A 162 26.03 -19.22 26.26
CA GLY A 162 27.21 -18.42 26.57
C GLY A 162 27.91 -17.77 25.37
N ARG A 163 27.17 -17.42 24.31
CA ARG A 163 27.70 -16.68 23.15
C ARG A 163 27.43 -15.18 23.26
N SER A 164 28.41 -14.37 22.86
CA SER A 164 28.40 -12.89 22.94
C SER A 164 27.62 -12.18 21.83
N GLY A 165 27.12 -12.90 20.82
CA GLY A 165 26.41 -12.30 19.69
C GLY A 165 25.00 -11.82 20.05
N GLN A 166 24.82 -10.50 20.17
CA GLN A 166 23.49 -9.87 20.24
C GLN A 166 23.10 -9.32 18.87
N LEU A 167 22.03 -9.87 18.29
CA LEU A 167 21.43 -9.38 17.05
C LEU A 167 20.37 -8.32 17.35
N ILE A 168 20.52 -7.14 16.77
CA ILE A 168 19.62 -6.01 16.99
C ILE A 168 19.01 -5.62 15.65
N SER A 169 17.68 -5.54 15.56
CA SER A 169 17.04 -4.96 14.37
C SER A 169 17.16 -3.45 14.41
N ILE A 170 17.65 -2.86 13.32
CA ILE A 170 17.67 -1.42 13.10
C ILE A 170 16.71 -1.12 11.94
N ARG A 171 15.61 -0.45 12.30
CA ARG A 171 14.58 0.04 11.38
C ARG A 171 13.95 1.29 11.96
N CYS A 172 13.31 2.06 11.10
CA CYS A 172 12.44 3.16 11.47
C CYS A 172 11.01 2.86 10.99
N THR A 173 10.09 3.77 11.22
CA THR A 173 8.78 3.81 10.56
C THR A 173 8.93 4.30 9.12
N ASP A 174 8.04 3.89 8.21
CA ASP A 174 8.14 4.22 6.77
C ASP A 174 8.32 5.72 6.51
N TYR A 175 7.63 6.57 7.28
CA TYR A 175 7.76 8.04 7.22
C TYR A 175 9.16 8.58 7.53
N ALA A 176 9.97 7.80 8.27
CA ALA A 176 11.32 8.14 8.73
C ALA A 176 12.39 7.25 8.08
N SER A 177 12.11 6.71 6.90
CA SER A 177 12.93 5.72 6.18
C SER A 177 14.43 6.10 6.07
N GLN A 178 14.75 7.37 5.81
CA GLN A 178 16.13 7.87 5.71
C GLN A 178 16.86 7.94 7.06
N ALA A 179 16.14 7.91 8.18
CA ALA A 179 16.73 7.99 9.53
C ALA A 179 17.32 6.67 10.03
N THR A 180 17.09 5.55 9.33
CA THR A 180 17.61 4.25 9.73
C THR A 180 19.15 4.24 9.83
N ALA A 181 19.85 4.97 8.95
CA ALA A 181 21.30 5.13 9.01
C ALA A 181 21.77 5.89 10.26
N ARG A 182 21.07 6.96 10.65
CA ARG A 182 21.33 7.71 11.90
C ARG A 182 21.14 6.82 13.12
N LYS A 183 20.07 6.02 13.14
CA LYS A 183 19.78 5.05 14.21
C LYS A 183 20.88 3.97 14.32
N LEU A 184 21.39 3.47 13.19
CA LEU A 184 22.53 2.56 13.15
C LEU A 184 23.81 3.23 13.69
N ALA A 185 24.13 4.44 13.22
CA ALA A 185 25.31 5.18 13.67
C ALA A 185 25.27 5.47 15.19
N LYS A 186 24.11 5.84 15.74
CA LYS A 186 23.89 6.02 17.19
C LYS A 186 24.13 4.71 17.94
N ALA A 187 23.61 3.58 17.44
CA ALA A 187 23.83 2.26 18.04
C ALA A 187 25.31 1.83 18.02
N ILE A 188 26.03 2.11 16.93
CA ILE A 188 27.49 1.86 16.82
C ILE A 188 28.26 2.72 17.81
N THR A 189 27.95 4.02 17.90
CA THR A 189 28.62 4.95 18.82
C THR A 189 28.52 4.51 20.28
N GLY A 190 27.40 3.89 20.66
CA GLY A 190 27.14 3.37 22.00
C GLY A 190 27.87 2.07 22.38
N LEU A 191 28.72 1.49 21.52
CA LEU A 191 29.52 0.31 21.86
C LEU A 191 30.67 0.65 22.83
N ALA A 192 30.82 -0.14 23.90
CA ALA A 192 31.96 -0.03 24.79
C ALA A 192 33.24 -0.60 24.13
N LEU A 193 34.41 -0.32 24.73
CA LEU A 193 35.68 -0.88 24.24
C LEU A 193 35.66 -2.42 24.38
N GLY A 194 35.97 -3.11 23.29
CA GLY A 194 35.90 -4.58 23.21
C GLY A 194 34.52 -5.14 22.91
N ASP A 195 33.46 -4.32 22.84
CA ASP A 195 32.12 -4.79 22.53
C ASP A 195 31.96 -5.12 21.05
N ARG A 196 31.17 -6.15 20.78
CA ARG A 196 30.73 -6.55 19.44
C ARG A 196 29.23 -6.76 19.41
N LYS A 197 28.55 -6.20 18.40
CA LYS A 197 27.12 -6.37 18.16
C LYS A 197 26.83 -6.57 16.69
N GLN A 198 25.75 -7.29 16.41
CA GLN A 198 25.29 -7.53 15.05
C GLN A 198 23.98 -6.79 14.82
N TYR A 199 23.86 -6.09 13.70
CA TYR A 199 22.68 -5.32 13.34
C TYR A 199 22.04 -5.87 12.07
N LEU A 200 20.72 -6.03 12.13
CA LEU A 200 19.88 -6.35 10.99
C LEU A 200 19.21 -5.04 10.54
N TYR A 201 19.76 -4.44 9.48
CA TYR A 201 19.37 -3.12 8.97
C TYR A 201 18.32 -3.25 7.86
N SER A 202 17.13 -2.68 8.06
CA SER A 202 16.09 -2.63 7.03
C SER A 202 16.18 -1.31 6.26
N HIS A 203 16.73 -1.36 5.05
CA HIS A 203 16.99 -0.15 4.27
C HIS A 203 15.67 0.52 3.82
N LEU A 204 15.51 1.80 4.15
CA LEU A 204 14.30 2.58 3.91
C LEU A 204 13.01 1.85 4.34
N ASN A 205 13.11 0.98 5.36
CA ASN A 205 12.04 0.10 5.87
C ASN A 205 11.39 -0.83 4.83
N GLY A 206 12.05 -1.03 3.69
CA GLY A 206 11.58 -1.97 2.67
C GLY A 206 11.76 -3.44 3.08
N ALA A 207 11.27 -4.35 2.24
CA ALA A 207 11.47 -5.79 2.36
C ALA A 207 12.94 -6.24 2.10
N HIS A 208 13.88 -5.30 2.07
CA HIS A 208 15.30 -5.54 1.90
C HIS A 208 16.09 -5.32 3.21
N THR A 209 17.07 -6.18 3.47
CA THR A 209 17.78 -6.26 4.74
C THR A 209 19.27 -6.46 4.50
N ILE A 210 20.06 -5.65 5.20
CA ILE A 210 21.52 -5.63 5.16
C ILE A 210 22.03 -6.04 6.54
N GLY A 211 23.09 -6.85 6.59
CA GLY A 211 23.70 -7.28 7.84
C GLY A 211 24.93 -6.47 8.17
N PHE A 212 25.03 -6.00 9.40
CA PHE A 212 26.24 -5.38 9.92
C PHE A 212 26.75 -6.19 11.11
N ASP A 213 28.03 -6.51 11.13
CA ASP A 213 28.75 -7.03 12.29
C ASP A 213 29.76 -5.96 12.71
N VAL A 214 29.58 -5.41 13.91
CA VAL A 214 30.32 -4.22 14.34
C VAL A 214 30.99 -4.51 15.66
N GLU A 215 32.29 -4.26 15.71
CA GLU A 215 33.08 -4.30 16.93
C GLU A 215 33.80 -2.98 17.16
N ARG A 216 34.00 -2.64 18.43
CA ARG A 216 34.91 -1.57 18.82
C ARG A 216 36.14 -2.21 19.42
N ASP A 217 37.26 -2.13 18.73
CA ASP A 217 38.48 -2.79 19.18
C ASP A 217 39.09 -2.10 20.43
N SER A 218 40.11 -2.73 21.01
CA SER A 218 40.80 -2.22 22.21
C SER A 218 41.49 -0.87 21.97
N SER A 219 41.78 -0.51 20.71
CA SER A 219 42.34 0.79 20.33
C SER A 219 41.27 1.88 20.15
N GLY A 220 39.99 1.50 20.25
CA GLY A 220 38.84 2.39 20.09
C GLY A 220 38.41 2.61 18.64
N VAL A 221 38.95 1.83 17.68
CA VAL A 221 38.55 1.87 16.27
C VAL A 221 37.32 0.98 16.07
N TYR A 222 36.32 1.51 15.36
CA TYR A 222 35.12 0.76 15.01
C TYR A 222 35.37 -0.03 13.72
N ARG A 223 35.27 -1.35 13.78
CA ARG A 223 35.38 -2.23 12.61
C ARG A 223 34.00 -2.70 12.22
N VAL A 224 33.57 -2.32 11.03
CA VAL A 224 32.23 -2.59 10.50
C VAL A 224 32.35 -3.55 9.33
N PHE A 225 31.85 -4.77 9.49
CA PHE A 225 31.67 -5.69 8.38
C PHE A 225 30.22 -5.67 7.91
N CYS A 226 30.00 -5.38 6.64
CA CYS A 226 28.69 -5.32 6.02
C CYS A 226 28.49 -6.48 5.04
N PHE A 227 27.29 -7.07 5.04
CA PHE A 227 26.91 -8.15 4.15
C PHE A 227 25.55 -7.88 3.52
N GLU A 228 25.46 -8.05 2.20
CA GLU A 228 24.22 -7.96 1.45
C GLU A 228 24.06 -9.15 0.47
N SER A 229 22.84 -9.70 0.41
CA SER A 229 22.56 -10.98 -0.24
C SER A 229 22.13 -10.89 -1.71
N ALA A 230 21.47 -9.81 -2.14
CA ALA A 230 20.74 -9.73 -3.41
C ALA A 230 21.42 -8.86 -4.49
N ALA A 231 22.49 -8.15 -4.15
CA ALA A 231 23.03 -7.01 -4.90
C ALA A 231 22.04 -5.86 -5.11
N ASP A 232 21.23 -5.57 -4.09
CA ASP A 232 20.36 -4.41 -4.13
C ASP A 232 21.20 -3.10 -4.13
N PRO A 233 20.96 -2.14 -5.06
CA PRO A 233 21.66 -0.85 -5.09
C PRO A 233 21.50 -0.06 -3.78
N LYS A 234 20.41 -0.28 -3.03
CA LYS A 234 20.18 0.28 -1.68
C LYS A 234 21.31 -0.02 -0.69
N HIS A 235 22.08 -1.08 -0.92
CA HIS A 235 23.27 -1.40 -0.14
C HIS A 235 24.30 -0.28 -0.16
N MET A 236 24.63 0.23 -1.35
CA MET A 236 25.65 1.27 -1.51
C MET A 236 25.19 2.58 -0.88
N GLU A 237 23.91 2.91 -1.01
CA GLU A 237 23.35 4.07 -0.32
C GLU A 237 23.39 3.91 1.20
N ALA A 238 23.04 2.73 1.74
CA ALA A 238 23.12 2.48 3.19
C ALA A 238 24.54 2.73 3.72
N LEU A 239 25.55 2.27 2.98
CA LEU A 239 26.96 2.46 3.33
C LEU A 239 27.39 3.92 3.20
N GLU A 240 26.97 4.61 2.15
CA GLU A 240 27.26 6.04 1.94
C GLU A 240 26.70 6.88 3.09
N LEU A 241 25.43 6.65 3.46
CA LEU A 241 24.78 7.33 4.58
C LEU A 241 25.46 7.00 5.90
N LEU A 242 25.76 5.72 6.17
CA LEU A 242 26.47 5.31 7.38
C LEU A 242 27.86 5.96 7.48
N TYR A 243 28.62 5.98 6.37
CA TYR A 243 29.94 6.61 6.31
C TYR A 243 29.86 8.09 6.67
N LYS A 244 28.91 8.82 6.07
CA LYS A 244 28.66 10.24 6.34
C LYS A 244 28.31 10.47 7.82
N GLU A 245 27.44 9.65 8.39
CA GLU A 245 27.03 9.77 9.81
C GLU A 245 28.17 9.46 10.80
N LEU A 246 28.97 8.41 10.57
CA LEU A 246 30.12 8.09 11.43
C LEU A 246 31.20 9.17 11.34
N THR A 247 31.39 9.76 10.15
CA THR A 247 32.32 10.88 9.93
C THR A 247 31.83 12.16 10.61
N LYS A 248 30.53 12.49 10.49
CA LYS A 248 29.89 13.62 11.20
C LYS A 248 30.13 13.54 12.71
N LYS A 249 30.16 12.32 13.26
CA LYS A 249 30.43 12.06 14.69
C LYS A 249 31.91 12.02 15.07
N GLY A 250 32.84 12.22 14.12
CA GLY A 250 34.28 12.24 14.40
C GLY A 250 34.88 10.90 14.82
N LEU A 251 34.25 9.78 14.44
CA LEU A 251 34.69 8.45 14.85
C LEU A 251 35.84 7.95 13.96
N LYS A 252 36.73 7.12 14.54
CA LYS A 252 37.72 6.34 13.77
C LYS A 252 37.12 4.98 13.43
N PHE A 253 36.98 4.69 12.15
CA PHE A 253 36.32 3.45 11.71
C PHE A 253 36.90 2.90 10.41
N GLU A 254 36.72 1.60 10.20
CA GLU A 254 36.92 0.92 8.92
C GLU A 254 35.64 0.18 8.52
N ILE A 255 35.30 0.23 7.23
CA ILE A 255 34.14 -0.49 6.67
C ILE A 255 34.63 -1.47 5.60
N LYS A 256 34.34 -2.74 5.83
CA LYS A 256 34.48 -3.80 4.82
C LYS A 256 33.10 -4.27 4.42
N SER A 257 32.85 -4.49 3.13
CA SER A 257 31.53 -4.89 2.65
C SER A 257 31.60 -6.00 1.62
N CYS A 258 30.70 -6.98 1.73
CA CYS A 258 30.50 -8.03 0.73
C CYS A 258 29.10 -7.92 0.11
N GLN A 259 29.03 -7.63 -1.19
CA GLN A 259 27.80 -7.73 -1.98
C GLN A 259 27.80 -9.07 -2.71
N SER A 260 26.98 -10.02 -2.26
CA SER A 260 27.20 -11.43 -2.57
C SER A 260 26.41 -12.00 -3.76
N ARG A 261 25.27 -11.40 -4.15
CA ARG A 261 24.38 -11.94 -5.20
C ARG A 261 23.94 -13.39 -4.95
N LEU A 262 23.96 -13.84 -3.69
CA LEU A 262 23.55 -15.19 -3.26
C LEU A 262 22.04 -15.39 -3.34
N GLN A 263 21.26 -14.32 -3.25
CA GLN A 263 19.81 -14.32 -3.38
C GLN A 263 19.46 -13.79 -4.77
N LYS A 264 19.02 -14.68 -5.67
CA LYS A 264 18.62 -14.35 -7.04
C LYS A 264 17.12 -14.52 -7.30
N ASP A 265 16.39 -14.91 -6.27
CA ASP A 265 14.95 -15.15 -6.28
C ASP A 265 14.23 -14.11 -5.40
N GLU A 266 12.90 -14.08 -5.47
CA GLU A 266 12.03 -13.18 -4.70
C GLU A 266 12.00 -13.51 -3.18
N PHE A 267 12.90 -14.37 -2.70
CA PHE A 267 12.93 -14.80 -1.30
C PHE A 267 13.75 -13.87 -0.40
N ASN A 268 13.61 -14.04 0.92
CA ASN A 268 13.96 -13.00 1.88
C ASN A 268 15.48 -12.84 2.16
N CYS A 269 16.03 -11.67 1.83
CA CYS A 269 17.35 -11.19 2.25
C CYS A 269 17.63 -11.29 3.75
N SER A 270 16.64 -11.13 4.62
CA SER A 270 16.85 -11.18 6.08
C SER A 270 17.19 -12.59 6.58
N VAL A 271 16.67 -13.65 5.95
CA VAL A 271 17.01 -15.04 6.32
C VAL A 271 18.45 -15.36 5.93
N TYR A 272 18.86 -14.94 4.72
CA TYR A 272 20.24 -15.02 4.26
C TYR A 272 21.18 -14.24 5.18
N THR A 273 20.87 -12.97 5.41
CA THR A 273 21.63 -12.08 6.28
C THR A 273 21.75 -12.64 7.69
N LEU A 274 20.65 -13.15 8.25
CA LEU A 274 20.67 -13.80 9.56
C LEU A 274 21.52 -15.05 9.60
N ALA A 275 21.52 -15.85 8.53
CA ALA A 275 22.35 -17.04 8.43
C ALA A 275 23.84 -16.67 8.36
N VAL A 276 24.20 -15.62 7.61
CA VAL A 276 25.57 -15.12 7.51
C VAL A 276 26.04 -14.52 8.84
N LEU A 277 25.28 -13.62 9.44
CA LEU A 277 25.62 -13.07 10.77
C LEU A 277 25.75 -14.18 11.83
N SER A 278 24.91 -15.23 11.76
CA SER A 278 25.09 -16.41 12.64
C SER A 278 26.43 -17.09 12.46
N GLU A 279 26.91 -17.18 11.22
CA GLU A 279 28.18 -17.83 10.91
C GLU A 279 29.34 -16.97 11.38
N LEU A 280 29.30 -15.66 11.11
CA LEU A 280 30.32 -14.70 11.56
C LEU A 280 30.41 -14.61 13.08
N SER A 281 29.28 -14.77 13.80
CA SER A 281 29.25 -14.76 15.28
C SER A 281 30.00 -15.92 15.96
N LYS A 282 30.48 -16.91 15.19
CA LYS A 282 31.24 -18.05 15.71
C LYS A 282 32.75 -17.78 15.81
N TYR A 283 33.22 -16.73 15.14
CA TYR A 283 34.59 -16.24 15.21
C TYR A 283 34.70 -15.24 16.36
N ASP A 284 35.89 -15.08 16.94
CA ASP A 284 36.11 -14.12 18.03
C ASP A 284 35.91 -12.68 17.50
N HIS A 285 36.51 -12.37 16.35
CA HIS A 285 36.26 -11.15 15.56
C HIS A 285 35.72 -11.49 14.16
N ALA A 286 34.87 -10.63 13.61
CA ALA A 286 34.35 -10.84 12.24
C ALA A 286 35.47 -10.78 11.18
N PHE A 287 36.50 -9.99 11.47
CA PHE A 287 37.65 -9.77 10.59
C PHE A 287 38.69 -10.89 10.69
N ASP A 288 38.63 -11.76 11.72
CA ASP A 288 39.59 -12.87 11.90
C ASP A 288 39.56 -13.88 10.74
N TYR A 289 38.44 -13.97 10.03
CA TYR A 289 38.30 -14.87 8.89
C TYR A 289 38.77 -14.25 7.57
N LEU A 290 38.69 -12.91 7.43
CA LEU A 290 39.08 -12.26 6.19
C LEU A 290 40.60 -12.40 6.02
N PRO A 291 41.10 -12.85 4.87
CA PRO A 291 42.54 -12.95 4.65
C PRO A 291 43.18 -11.56 4.79
N ALA A 292 44.42 -11.53 5.30
CA ALA A 292 45.16 -10.27 5.48
C ALA A 292 45.31 -9.48 4.15
N GLN A 293 45.29 -10.19 3.03
CA GLN A 293 45.25 -9.64 1.67
C GLN A 293 44.18 -10.38 0.85
N TYR A 294 43.23 -9.64 0.29
CA TYR A 294 42.25 -10.15 -0.69
C TYR A 294 42.19 -9.22 -1.90
N GLU A 295 41.71 -9.76 -3.01
CA GLU A 295 41.38 -8.95 -4.18
C GLU A 295 40.06 -8.21 -3.93
N GLU A 296 40.04 -6.92 -4.23
CA GLU A 296 38.84 -6.10 -4.07
C GLU A 296 38.04 -5.99 -5.36
N GLU A 297 36.72 -5.87 -5.23
CA GLU A 297 35.83 -5.64 -6.38
C GLU A 297 35.91 -4.17 -6.83
N MET A 298 36.86 -3.90 -7.73
CA MET A 298 37.19 -2.55 -8.20
C MET A 298 36.02 -1.83 -8.88
N SER A 299 35.05 -2.58 -9.43
CA SER A 299 33.85 -2.01 -10.05
C SER A 299 32.97 -1.25 -9.06
N PHE A 300 32.94 -1.66 -7.78
CA PHE A 300 32.17 -0.96 -6.76
C PHE A 300 32.86 0.32 -6.29
N LYS A 301 34.20 0.30 -6.16
CA LYS A 301 34.96 1.50 -5.77
C LYS A 301 34.82 2.67 -6.74
N SER A 302 34.69 2.37 -8.03
CA SER A 302 34.55 3.39 -9.08
C SER A 302 33.12 3.91 -9.26
N THR A 303 32.12 3.27 -8.64
CA THR A 303 30.71 3.71 -8.70
C THR A 303 30.54 5.05 -8.00
N LYS A 304 30.05 6.07 -8.73
CA LYS A 304 29.77 7.42 -8.19
C LYS A 304 28.29 7.79 -8.16
N GLU A 305 27.44 7.06 -8.89
CA GLU A 305 25.99 7.28 -8.91
C GLU A 305 25.29 5.93 -9.07
N ILE A 306 24.13 5.78 -8.41
CA ILE A 306 23.21 4.65 -8.60
C ILE A 306 21.78 5.17 -8.79
N GLU A 307 20.93 4.35 -9.40
CA GLU A 307 19.50 4.59 -9.50
C GLU A 307 18.71 3.67 -8.55
N ILE A 308 17.75 4.23 -7.82
CA ILE A 308 16.88 3.52 -6.89
C ILE A 308 15.43 3.71 -7.29
N GLU A 309 14.68 2.61 -7.37
CA GLU A 309 13.24 2.61 -7.65
C GLU A 309 12.45 3.01 -6.39
N GLU A 310 11.61 4.05 -6.50
CA GLU A 310 10.69 4.52 -5.45
C GLU A 310 9.25 4.03 -5.67
N GLY A 311 8.96 3.47 -6.85
CA GLY A 311 7.65 2.94 -7.24
C GLY A 311 7.66 2.49 -8.71
N TYR A 312 6.51 2.06 -9.23
CA TYR A 312 6.40 1.50 -10.59
C TYR A 312 6.88 2.43 -11.72
N THR A 313 6.88 3.75 -11.51
CA THR A 313 7.21 4.75 -12.56
C THR A 313 8.30 5.73 -12.14
N LYS A 314 8.80 5.68 -10.90
CA LYS A 314 9.68 6.71 -10.35
C LYS A 314 11.03 6.12 -9.94
N LYS A 315 12.10 6.68 -10.50
CA LYS A 315 13.49 6.38 -10.15
C LYS A 315 14.16 7.64 -9.62
N ARG A 316 14.97 7.51 -8.57
CA ARG A 316 15.84 8.60 -8.10
C ARG A 316 17.31 8.23 -8.27
N LYS A 317 18.11 9.24 -8.57
CA LYS A 317 19.57 9.13 -8.63
C LYS A 317 20.18 9.46 -7.28
N VAL A 318 21.13 8.65 -6.84
CA VAL A 318 21.85 8.82 -5.57
C VAL A 318 23.34 8.95 -5.86
N LYS A 319 23.96 10.02 -5.36
CA LYS A 319 25.40 10.24 -5.44
C LYS A 319 26.12 9.49 -4.34
N LEU A 320 27.23 8.85 -4.69
CA LEU A 320 28.04 8.02 -3.80
C LEU A 320 29.47 8.57 -3.74
N ASP A 321 29.77 9.33 -2.69
CA ASP A 321 31.03 10.08 -2.58
C ASP A 321 32.14 9.28 -1.88
N ASN A 322 31.80 8.20 -1.16
CA ASN A 322 32.74 7.51 -0.26
C ASN A 322 32.97 6.02 -0.62
N MET A 323 32.53 5.54 -1.79
CA MET A 323 32.68 4.12 -2.18
C MET A 323 34.13 3.65 -2.31
N ASP A 324 35.05 4.55 -2.64
CA ASP A 324 36.50 4.28 -2.69
C ASP A 324 37.14 4.06 -1.32
N LYS A 325 36.47 4.51 -0.25
CA LYS A 325 36.93 4.37 1.15
C LYS A 325 36.41 3.12 1.83
N ILE A 326 35.57 2.34 1.15
CA ILE A 326 35.03 1.07 1.61
C ILE A 326 35.86 -0.04 0.96
N SER A 327 36.29 -1.01 1.76
CA SER A 327 36.95 -2.20 1.21
C SER A 327 35.93 -3.24 0.78
N TRP A 328 36.00 -3.70 -0.46
CA TRP A 328 34.98 -4.59 -1.05
C TRP A 328 35.47 -6.03 -1.09
N VAL A 329 34.89 -6.88 -0.23
CA VAL A 329 35.24 -8.29 -0.07
C VAL A 329 34.48 -9.15 -1.08
N MET A 330 35.21 -10.00 -1.82
CA MET A 330 34.64 -10.95 -2.76
C MET A 330 33.93 -12.09 -2.04
N LEU A 331 32.87 -12.65 -2.65
CA LEU A 331 32.18 -13.82 -2.09
C LEU A 331 33.08 -15.04 -1.92
N CYS A 332 34.09 -15.24 -2.77
CA CYS A 332 35.02 -16.37 -2.66
C CYS A 332 35.94 -16.29 -1.43
N ASP A 333 36.06 -15.12 -0.80
CA ASP A 333 36.81 -14.88 0.43
C ASP A 333 35.92 -14.96 1.68
N MET A 334 34.63 -15.32 1.52
CA MET A 334 33.71 -15.58 2.63
C MET A 334 33.74 -17.06 3.05
N PRO A 335 33.30 -17.40 4.28
CA PRO A 335 33.29 -18.79 4.73
C PRO A 335 32.58 -19.72 3.74
N THR A 336 33.12 -20.93 3.49
CA THR A 336 32.55 -21.91 2.55
C THR A 336 31.05 -22.14 2.75
N LYS A 337 30.60 -22.10 4.01
CA LYS A 337 29.17 -22.20 4.33
C LYS A 337 28.35 -21.04 3.76
N VAL A 338 28.87 -19.81 3.83
CA VAL A 338 28.26 -18.60 3.24
C VAL A 338 28.20 -18.74 1.71
N ILE A 339 29.31 -19.15 1.08
CA ILE A 339 29.38 -19.43 -0.37
C ILE A 339 28.27 -20.41 -0.79
N ALA A 340 28.04 -21.45 0.03
CA ALA A 340 27.07 -22.50 -0.25
C ALA A 340 25.59 -22.12 0.02
N MET A 341 25.27 -20.91 0.51
CA MET A 341 23.93 -20.66 1.04
C MET A 341 22.82 -20.53 0.00
N GLY A 342 23.07 -20.12 -1.24
CA GLY A 342 21.96 -19.87 -2.18
C GLY A 342 22.27 -19.81 -3.67
N GLN A 343 23.49 -20.15 -4.07
CA GLN A 343 23.85 -20.17 -5.49
C GLN A 343 23.27 -21.40 -6.19
N SER A 344 23.17 -21.35 -7.53
CA SER A 344 23.13 -22.61 -8.29
C SER A 344 24.41 -23.40 -8.00
N TYR A 345 24.36 -24.73 -8.13
CA TYR A 345 25.54 -25.55 -7.85
C TYR A 345 26.70 -25.24 -8.80
N GLU A 346 26.41 -24.78 -10.01
CA GLU A 346 27.37 -24.31 -11.00
C GLU A 346 28.07 -23.03 -10.52
N ALA A 347 27.32 -22.05 -10.04
CA ALA A 347 27.88 -20.82 -9.49
C ALA A 347 28.66 -21.09 -8.19
N MET A 348 28.13 -21.97 -7.33
CA MET A 348 28.84 -22.47 -6.14
C MET A 348 30.19 -23.09 -6.53
N LYS A 349 30.20 -23.97 -7.55
CA LYS A 349 31.43 -24.59 -8.06
C LYS A 349 32.47 -23.56 -8.46
N VAL A 350 32.05 -22.52 -9.19
CA VAL A 350 32.93 -21.42 -9.64
C VAL A 350 33.48 -20.64 -8.43
N ALA A 351 32.62 -20.30 -7.46
CA ALA A 351 33.05 -19.56 -6.27
C ALA A 351 34.02 -20.38 -5.40
N LEU A 352 33.77 -21.68 -5.21
CA LEU A 352 34.63 -22.58 -4.47
C LEU A 352 36.00 -22.75 -5.12
N LYS A 353 36.07 -22.85 -6.46
CA LYS A 353 37.35 -22.91 -7.20
C LYS A 353 38.23 -21.68 -7.01
N LYS A 354 37.62 -20.52 -6.77
CA LYS A 354 38.33 -19.26 -6.54
C LYS A 354 38.69 -19.03 -5.07
N SER A 355 38.09 -19.78 -4.15
CA SER A 355 38.28 -19.58 -2.72
C SER A 355 39.65 -20.13 -2.28
N LYS A 356 40.48 -19.27 -1.71
CA LYS A 356 41.82 -19.64 -1.22
C LYS A 356 41.76 -20.59 0.00
N ASP A 357 40.69 -20.52 0.79
CA ASP A 357 40.48 -21.40 1.95
C ASP A 357 39.85 -22.75 1.54
N PHE A 358 39.48 -22.96 0.28
CA PHE A 358 38.84 -24.18 -0.20
C PHE A 358 39.85 -25.14 -0.85
N ASP A 359 40.00 -26.33 -0.26
CA ASP A 359 41.03 -27.32 -0.65
C ASP A 359 40.47 -28.72 -0.98
N LEU A 360 39.13 -28.85 -1.09
CA LEU A 360 38.49 -30.05 -1.61
C LEU A 360 38.22 -29.93 -3.11
N ASP A 361 37.95 -31.05 -3.77
CA ASP A 361 37.33 -31.04 -5.09
C ASP A 361 35.91 -30.43 -4.98
N PRO A 362 35.61 -29.31 -5.67
CA PRO A 362 34.28 -28.72 -5.68
C PRO A 362 33.17 -29.69 -6.08
N ASP A 363 33.43 -30.62 -7.00
CA ASP A 363 32.43 -31.60 -7.44
C ASP A 363 32.08 -32.58 -6.32
N VAL A 364 33.07 -33.03 -5.56
CA VAL A 364 32.87 -33.90 -4.40
C VAL A 364 32.07 -33.16 -3.32
N PHE A 365 32.41 -31.91 -3.03
CA PHE A 365 31.68 -31.09 -2.07
C PHE A 365 30.21 -30.92 -2.47
N ILE A 366 29.95 -30.61 -3.74
CA ILE A 366 28.59 -30.42 -4.27
C ILE A 366 27.76 -31.69 -4.15
N GLN A 367 28.33 -32.86 -4.49
CA GLN A 367 27.60 -34.13 -4.37
C GLN A 367 27.23 -34.47 -2.92
N LEU A 368 28.16 -34.26 -1.99
CA LEU A 368 27.90 -34.44 -0.56
C LEU A 368 26.86 -33.43 -0.04
N HIS A 369 26.92 -32.18 -0.52
CA HIS A 369 25.95 -31.14 -0.17
C HIS A 369 24.54 -31.48 -0.67
N LYS A 370 24.41 -31.88 -1.94
CA LYS A 370 23.14 -32.34 -2.55
C LYS A 370 22.55 -33.50 -1.77
N LYS A 371 23.37 -34.50 -1.42
CA LYS A 371 22.94 -35.67 -0.64
C LYS A 371 22.44 -35.26 0.75
N LYS A 372 23.19 -34.41 1.46
CA LYS A 372 22.85 -33.96 2.82
C LYS A 372 21.53 -33.22 2.90
N TYR A 373 21.24 -32.40 1.89
CA TYR A 373 20.02 -31.60 1.84
C TYR A 373 18.97 -32.18 0.88
N HIS A 374 19.06 -33.46 0.50
CA HIS A 374 18.06 -34.13 -0.34
C HIS A 374 17.64 -33.29 -1.56
N PHE A 375 18.62 -32.70 -2.24
CA PHE A 375 18.37 -31.80 -3.36
C PHE A 375 17.72 -32.55 -4.54
N ASP A 376 16.66 -31.98 -5.08
CA ASP A 376 15.91 -32.49 -6.23
C ASP A 376 15.87 -31.42 -7.31
N GLN A 377 16.44 -31.72 -8.48
CA GLN A 377 16.53 -30.81 -9.61
C GLN A 377 15.14 -30.36 -10.09
N SER A 378 14.13 -31.23 -10.04
CA SER A 378 12.75 -30.89 -10.44
C SER A 378 12.06 -29.94 -9.45
N LYS A 379 12.60 -29.85 -8.22
CA LYS A 379 12.10 -29.04 -7.12
C LYS A 379 13.19 -28.13 -6.54
N GLU A 380 14.04 -27.61 -7.44
CA GLU A 380 15.26 -26.87 -7.09
C GLU A 380 15.00 -25.81 -6.01
N GLN A 381 13.96 -24.99 -6.20
CA GLN A 381 13.64 -23.90 -5.29
C GLN A 381 13.26 -24.38 -3.88
N SER A 382 12.47 -25.44 -3.74
CA SER A 382 12.07 -25.93 -2.41
C SER A 382 13.15 -26.75 -1.71
N THR A 383 14.12 -27.29 -2.45
CA THR A 383 15.15 -28.19 -1.92
C THR A 383 16.54 -27.55 -1.79
N LYS A 384 16.71 -26.27 -2.14
CA LYS A 384 17.92 -25.49 -1.78
C LYS A 384 18.10 -25.36 -0.27
N TYR A 385 19.35 -25.33 0.18
CA TYR A 385 19.73 -25.26 1.59
C TYR A 385 19.01 -24.14 2.37
N ILE A 386 19.03 -22.90 1.86
CA ILE A 386 18.45 -21.75 2.56
C ILE A 386 16.92 -21.80 2.61
N ASN A 387 16.26 -22.35 1.58
CA ASN A 387 14.81 -22.50 1.54
C ASN A 387 14.34 -23.59 2.49
N GLN A 388 15.11 -24.67 2.64
CA GLN A 388 14.89 -25.63 3.73
C GLN A 388 15.11 -25.02 5.10
N ARG A 389 16.13 -24.17 5.26
CA ARG A 389 16.36 -23.44 6.52
C ARG A 389 15.17 -22.55 6.87
N ARG A 390 14.62 -21.84 5.89
CA ARG A 390 13.40 -21.04 6.02
C ARG A 390 12.20 -21.91 6.43
N LYS A 391 11.98 -23.01 5.72
CA LYS A 391 10.94 -23.99 6.04
C LYS A 391 11.06 -24.46 7.50
N ASN A 392 12.27 -24.79 7.94
CA ASN A 392 12.56 -25.21 9.31
C ASN A 392 12.29 -24.10 10.36
N ILE A 393 12.46 -22.83 10.01
CA ILE A 393 12.11 -21.70 10.91
C ILE A 393 10.60 -21.65 11.12
N VAL A 394 9.82 -21.80 10.03
CA VAL A 394 8.35 -21.79 10.06
C VAL A 394 7.82 -23.03 10.78
N ASP A 395 8.32 -24.22 10.44
CA ASP A 395 7.87 -25.49 11.06
C ASP A 395 8.12 -25.48 12.58
N LYS A 396 9.23 -24.90 13.04
CA LYS A 396 9.49 -24.74 14.48
C LYS A 396 8.61 -23.67 15.14
N LEU A 397 8.25 -22.62 14.41
CA LEU A 397 7.30 -21.62 14.89
C LEU A 397 5.92 -22.25 15.04
N ASP A 398 5.44 -22.95 14.01
CA ASP A 398 4.17 -23.71 14.02
C ASP A 398 4.06 -24.60 15.26
N ALA A 399 5.11 -25.38 15.55
CA ALA A 399 5.15 -26.28 16.70
C ALA A 399 5.14 -25.53 18.05
N SER A 400 5.83 -24.38 18.13
CA SER A 400 5.99 -23.65 19.40
C SER A 400 4.80 -22.73 19.72
N ILE A 401 4.19 -22.13 18.69
CA ILE A 401 3.18 -21.07 18.87
C ILE A 401 1.79 -21.61 19.22
N LYS A 402 1.47 -22.84 18.79
CA LYS A 402 0.17 -23.47 19.07
C LYS A 402 -0.20 -23.47 20.57
N PRO A 403 0.64 -23.99 21.49
CA PRO A 403 0.33 -23.96 22.92
C PRO A 403 0.27 -22.53 23.48
N MET A 404 1.01 -21.57 22.89
CA MET A 404 0.94 -20.16 23.30
C MET A 404 -0.38 -19.53 22.88
N LEU A 405 -0.86 -19.82 21.66
CA LEU A 405 -2.15 -19.36 21.16
C LEU A 405 -3.29 -19.91 22.00
N GLU A 406 -3.26 -21.19 22.35
CA GLU A 406 -4.25 -21.82 23.24
C GLU A 406 -4.31 -21.10 24.60
N LYS A 407 -3.14 -20.91 25.24
CA LYS A 407 -3.06 -20.18 26.52
C LYS A 407 -3.54 -18.72 26.41
N SER A 408 -3.19 -18.04 25.32
CA SER A 408 -3.55 -16.64 25.10
C SER A 408 -5.03 -16.49 24.75
N TYR A 409 -5.62 -17.48 24.08
CA TYR A 409 -7.04 -17.56 23.80
C TYR A 409 -7.84 -17.76 25.08
N GLU A 410 -7.41 -18.64 25.98
CA GLU A 410 -8.05 -18.78 27.31
C GLU A 410 -8.01 -17.49 28.13
N LYS A 411 -6.92 -16.72 28.04
CA LYS A 411 -6.83 -15.38 28.64
C LYS A 411 -7.81 -14.40 27.99
N LEU A 412 -7.97 -14.45 26.66
CA LEU A 412 -8.94 -13.65 25.92
C LEU A 412 -10.39 -13.99 26.30
N LEU A 413 -10.72 -15.27 26.40
CA LEU A 413 -12.07 -15.74 26.78
C LEU A 413 -12.49 -15.23 28.17
N LYS A 414 -11.55 -15.03 29.09
CA LYS A 414 -11.84 -14.41 30.40
C LYS A 414 -12.26 -12.94 30.28
N GLY A 415 -11.74 -12.22 29.29
CA GLY A 415 -12.10 -10.83 29.01
C GLY A 415 -13.30 -10.67 28.07
N LEU A 416 -13.67 -11.72 27.34
CA LEU A 416 -14.81 -11.76 26.41
C LEU A 416 -15.68 -13.01 26.69
N PRO A 417 -16.42 -13.06 27.80
CA PRO A 417 -17.21 -14.23 28.18
C PRO A 417 -18.24 -14.64 27.11
N LEU A 418 -18.80 -13.68 26.37
CA LEU A 418 -19.73 -14.00 25.28
C LEU A 418 -19.05 -14.75 24.13
N LEU A 419 -17.75 -14.55 23.90
CA LEU A 419 -17.01 -15.33 22.90
C LEU A 419 -16.97 -16.81 23.26
N ARG A 420 -16.87 -17.15 24.55
CA ARG A 420 -16.89 -18.55 25.01
C ARG A 420 -18.24 -19.21 24.68
N LEU A 421 -19.35 -18.52 24.94
CA LEU A 421 -20.69 -19.01 24.61
C LEU A 421 -20.84 -19.24 23.10
N ILE A 422 -20.32 -18.31 22.29
CA ILE A 422 -20.31 -18.42 20.82
C ILE A 422 -19.47 -19.61 20.37
N ASP A 423 -18.28 -19.81 20.93
CA ASP A 423 -17.42 -20.95 20.63
C ASP A 423 -18.07 -22.30 20.95
N GLU A 424 -18.89 -22.35 22.00
CA GLU A 424 -19.69 -23.51 22.42
C GLU A 424 -20.93 -23.74 21.53
N GLY A 425 -21.14 -22.89 20.51
CA GLY A 425 -22.22 -23.00 19.53
C GLY A 425 -23.51 -22.26 19.90
N THR A 426 -23.49 -21.46 20.97
CA THR A 426 -24.64 -20.67 21.43
C THR A 426 -24.62 -19.29 20.79
N VAL A 427 -25.78 -18.73 20.43
CA VAL A 427 -25.89 -17.31 20.04
C VAL A 427 -26.40 -16.54 21.24
N PRO A 428 -25.58 -15.71 21.91
CA PRO A 428 -26.01 -14.92 23.06
C PRO A 428 -27.12 -13.94 22.69
N ASP A 429 -27.89 -13.57 23.71
CA ASP A 429 -28.81 -12.44 23.65
C ASP A 429 -28.04 -11.14 23.85
N PHE A 430 -27.51 -10.57 22.76
CA PHE A 430 -26.62 -9.40 22.85
C PHE A 430 -27.33 -8.13 23.34
N GLU A 431 -28.63 -8.00 23.12
CA GLU A 431 -29.43 -6.89 23.65
C GLU A 431 -29.37 -6.93 25.18
N LYS A 432 -29.71 -8.08 25.77
CA LYS A 432 -29.66 -8.26 27.23
C LYS A 432 -28.25 -8.17 27.81
N GLU A 433 -27.27 -8.81 27.16
CA GLU A 433 -25.92 -8.97 27.72
C GLU A 433 -25.05 -7.72 27.53
N ILE A 434 -25.32 -6.90 26.50
CA ILE A 434 -24.52 -5.71 26.16
C ILE A 434 -25.37 -4.44 26.22
N THR A 435 -26.43 -4.34 25.41
CA THR A 435 -27.19 -3.09 25.25
C THR A 435 -27.89 -2.67 26.55
N ASP A 436 -28.52 -3.60 27.25
CA ASP A 436 -29.22 -3.38 28.52
C ASP A 436 -28.29 -3.37 29.75
N ASN A 437 -27.00 -3.61 29.56
CA ASN A 437 -26.05 -3.69 30.66
C ASN A 437 -25.76 -2.30 31.24
N GLU A 438 -26.39 -1.95 32.36
CA GLU A 438 -26.23 -0.64 33.03
C GLU A 438 -24.82 -0.40 33.61
N ALA A 439 -24.01 -1.46 33.79
CA ALA A 439 -22.66 -1.34 34.34
C ALA A 439 -21.63 -0.83 33.33
N MET A 440 -21.98 -0.77 32.04
CA MET A 440 -21.10 -0.28 30.97
C MET A 440 -21.65 1.01 30.37
N SER A 441 -20.78 1.97 30.12
CA SER A 441 -21.10 3.14 29.29
C SER A 441 -21.32 2.75 27.83
N VAL A 442 -21.94 3.62 27.04
CA VAL A 442 -22.16 3.39 25.59
C VAL A 442 -20.86 3.13 24.86
N ASP A 443 -19.80 3.89 25.16
CA ASP A 443 -18.48 3.70 24.55
C ASP A 443 -17.85 2.37 24.93
N GLU A 444 -17.94 1.95 26.20
CA GLU A 444 -17.46 0.64 26.64
C GLU A 444 -18.21 -0.52 25.97
N LYS A 445 -19.52 -0.38 25.74
CA LYS A 445 -20.33 -1.36 25.00
C LYS A 445 -19.90 -1.47 23.54
N MET A 446 -19.70 -0.33 22.87
CA MET A 446 -19.22 -0.29 21.49
C MET A 446 -17.83 -0.92 21.36
N ASP A 447 -16.89 -0.57 22.25
CA ASP A 447 -15.55 -1.15 22.32
C ASP A 447 -15.58 -2.67 22.54
N TYR A 448 -16.50 -3.15 23.38
CA TYR A 448 -16.66 -4.57 23.65
C TYR A 448 -17.20 -5.33 22.43
N ILE A 449 -18.21 -4.78 21.74
CA ILE A 449 -18.72 -5.33 20.48
C ILE A 449 -17.63 -5.37 19.42
N GLU A 450 -16.84 -4.30 19.26
CA GLU A 450 -15.73 -4.25 18.31
C GLU A 450 -14.72 -5.37 18.57
N LYS A 451 -14.27 -5.53 19.83
CA LYS A 451 -13.35 -6.60 20.22
C LYS A 451 -13.93 -7.98 19.88
N LEU A 452 -15.18 -8.24 20.24
CA LEU A 452 -15.83 -9.52 19.99
C LEU A 452 -15.98 -9.80 18.49
N PHE A 453 -16.46 -8.81 17.73
CA PHE A 453 -16.67 -8.87 16.29
C PHE A 453 -15.35 -9.12 15.55
N PHE A 454 -14.30 -8.35 15.85
CA PHE A 454 -13.01 -8.47 15.15
C PHE A 454 -12.24 -9.75 15.48
N VAL A 455 -12.42 -10.30 16.69
CA VAL A 455 -11.85 -11.62 17.02
C VAL A 455 -12.47 -12.71 16.15
N ILE A 456 -13.80 -12.70 15.99
CA ILE A 456 -14.52 -13.68 15.16
C ILE A 456 -14.14 -13.52 13.67
N THR A 457 -14.20 -12.31 13.13
CA THR A 457 -13.88 -12.09 11.71
C THR A 457 -12.44 -12.46 11.38
N LYS A 458 -11.49 -12.22 12.29
CA LYS A 458 -10.09 -12.64 12.09
C LYS A 458 -9.91 -14.15 12.18
N LYS A 459 -10.54 -14.82 13.16
CA LYS A 459 -10.52 -16.29 13.31
C LYS A 459 -10.97 -16.99 12.02
N TYR A 460 -11.98 -16.42 11.35
CA TYR A 460 -12.56 -16.95 10.11
C TYR A 460 -12.09 -16.26 8.82
N LYS A 461 -11.13 -15.33 8.90
CA LYS A 461 -10.55 -14.59 7.76
C LYS A 461 -11.59 -13.88 6.88
N ILE A 462 -12.59 -13.25 7.50
CA ILE A 462 -13.61 -12.44 6.83
C ILE A 462 -13.03 -11.04 6.57
N GLY A 463 -12.89 -10.65 5.30
CA GLY A 463 -12.26 -9.41 4.83
C GLY A 463 -13.19 -8.21 4.65
N GLY A 464 -14.50 -8.38 4.83
CA GLY A 464 -15.49 -7.31 4.91
C GLY A 464 -16.14 -6.96 3.58
N ALA A 465 -15.38 -6.57 2.55
CA ALA A 465 -15.96 -6.05 1.30
C ALA A 465 -15.81 -6.97 0.07
N PHE A 466 -14.87 -7.93 0.10
CA PHE A 466 -14.45 -8.74 -1.07
C PHE A 466 -14.57 -10.24 -0.83
N ASP A 467 -15.27 -10.67 0.21
CA ASP A 467 -15.40 -12.09 0.53
C ASP A 467 -16.29 -12.80 -0.50
N SER A 468 -15.88 -14.00 -0.93
CA SER A 468 -16.71 -14.83 -1.80
C SER A 468 -17.77 -15.58 -0.99
N PHE A 469 -18.85 -16.02 -1.66
CA PHE A 469 -19.89 -16.81 -0.98
C PHE A 469 -19.34 -18.12 -0.41
N GLU A 470 -18.38 -18.75 -1.09
CA GLU A 470 -17.71 -19.99 -0.67
C GLU A 470 -16.92 -19.77 0.62
N ALA A 471 -16.23 -18.63 0.74
CA ALA A 471 -15.52 -18.26 1.97
C ALA A 471 -16.50 -18.08 3.14
N ILE A 472 -17.58 -17.32 2.95
CA ILE A 472 -18.58 -17.07 4.00
C ILE A 472 -19.34 -18.34 4.40
N SER A 473 -19.73 -19.18 3.44
CA SER A 473 -20.47 -20.43 3.70
C SER A 473 -19.66 -21.49 4.44
N SER A 474 -18.32 -21.36 4.48
CA SER A 474 -17.46 -22.23 5.30
C SER A 474 -17.50 -21.90 6.80
N VAL A 475 -18.02 -20.73 7.18
CA VAL A 475 -18.10 -20.28 8.57
C VAL A 475 -19.32 -20.91 9.25
N PRO A 476 -19.19 -21.44 10.48
CA PRO A 476 -20.33 -22.04 11.18
C PRO A 476 -21.46 -21.01 11.43
N ALA A 477 -22.71 -21.45 11.29
CA ALA A 477 -23.87 -20.57 11.28
C ALA A 477 -24.04 -19.72 12.56
N HIS A 478 -23.67 -20.23 13.73
CA HIS A 478 -23.78 -19.48 15.00
C HIS A 478 -22.82 -18.28 15.04
N TYR A 479 -21.63 -18.36 14.43
CA TYR A 479 -20.74 -17.19 14.31
C TYR A 479 -21.31 -16.16 13.35
N LEU A 480 -21.83 -16.59 12.18
CA LEU A 480 -22.44 -15.67 11.22
C LEU A 480 -23.65 -14.94 11.81
N LYS A 481 -24.51 -15.67 12.53
CA LYS A 481 -25.62 -15.06 13.31
C LYS A 481 -25.11 -14.05 14.33
N SER A 482 -24.08 -14.43 15.09
CA SER A 482 -23.50 -13.56 16.11
C SER A 482 -22.93 -12.28 15.51
N LEU A 483 -22.22 -12.36 14.38
CA LEU A 483 -21.70 -11.19 13.67
C LEU A 483 -22.83 -10.25 13.20
N LEU A 484 -23.89 -10.80 12.59
CA LEU A 484 -25.03 -9.99 12.14
C LEU A 484 -25.74 -9.29 13.31
N LEU A 485 -25.96 -10.00 14.42
CA LEU A 485 -26.59 -9.44 15.61
C LEU A 485 -25.71 -8.39 16.30
N LEU A 486 -24.42 -8.68 16.51
CA LEU A 486 -23.46 -7.72 17.07
C LEU A 486 -23.39 -6.42 16.26
N ARG A 487 -23.47 -6.53 14.93
CA ARG A 487 -23.50 -5.35 14.06
C ARG A 487 -24.79 -4.53 14.22
N ASN A 488 -25.93 -5.20 14.43
CA ASN A 488 -27.19 -4.52 14.72
C ASN A 488 -27.16 -3.82 16.08
N GLU A 489 -26.65 -4.48 17.13
CA GLU A 489 -26.46 -3.87 18.45
C GLU A 489 -25.48 -2.68 18.38
N TYR A 490 -24.41 -2.80 17.60
CA TYR A 490 -23.48 -1.70 17.39
C TYR A 490 -24.19 -0.48 16.76
N LEU A 491 -25.03 -0.69 15.75
CA LEU A 491 -25.80 0.38 15.12
C LEU A 491 -26.81 1.02 16.09
N LEU A 492 -27.45 0.20 16.95
CA LEU A 492 -28.34 0.66 18.00
C LEU A 492 -27.61 1.56 19.01
N LEU A 493 -26.42 1.17 19.46
CA LEU A 493 -25.60 1.98 20.36
C LEU A 493 -25.17 3.29 19.71
N VAL A 494 -24.82 3.29 18.41
CA VAL A 494 -24.56 4.53 17.66
C VAL A 494 -25.80 5.43 17.67
N ALA A 495 -26.99 4.87 17.48
CA ALA A 495 -28.25 5.64 17.50
C ALA A 495 -28.56 6.24 18.88
N SER A 496 -28.10 5.60 19.96
CA SER A 496 -28.30 6.08 21.34
C SER A 496 -27.44 7.31 21.69
N LYS A 497 -26.42 7.63 20.88
CA LYS A 497 -25.57 8.81 21.07
C LYS A 497 -26.33 10.10 20.70
N PRO A 498 -25.90 11.27 21.22
CA PRO A 498 -26.43 12.55 20.78
C PRO A 498 -26.35 12.70 19.25
N ARG A 499 -27.35 13.37 18.66
CA ARG A 499 -27.44 13.56 17.20
C ARG A 499 -26.16 14.10 16.56
N THR A 500 -25.53 15.07 17.21
CA THR A 500 -24.26 15.65 16.76
C THR A 500 -23.13 14.62 16.68
N GLU A 501 -23.11 13.62 17.56
CA GLU A 501 -22.07 12.60 17.61
C GLU A 501 -22.28 11.50 16.58
N TYR A 502 -23.51 10.97 16.43
CA TYR A 502 -23.74 9.94 15.40
C TYR A 502 -23.66 10.53 13.99
N GLU A 503 -24.06 11.79 13.78
CA GLU A 503 -23.89 12.45 12.47
C GLU A 503 -22.40 12.59 12.11
N GLU A 504 -21.57 12.96 13.09
CA GLU A 504 -20.12 13.02 12.91
C GLU A 504 -19.50 11.63 12.70
N PHE A 505 -20.03 10.59 13.34
CA PHE A 505 -19.61 9.21 13.12
C PHE A 505 -19.84 8.77 11.67
N PHE A 506 -21.01 9.04 11.09
CA PHE A 506 -21.33 8.67 9.70
C PHE A 506 -20.63 9.53 8.65
N LYS A 507 -20.14 10.72 9.01
CA LYS A 507 -19.27 11.54 8.14
C LYS A 507 -17.84 11.00 8.04
N LYS A 508 -17.36 10.30 9.06
CA LYS A 508 -16.02 9.69 9.09
C LYS A 508 -16.02 8.37 8.30
N SER A 509 -14.81 7.93 7.92
CA SER A 509 -14.65 6.61 7.31
C SER A 509 -15.10 5.53 8.29
N LEU A 510 -16.03 4.67 7.88
CA LEU A 510 -16.48 3.51 8.64
C LEU A 510 -15.44 2.37 8.67
N TYR A 511 -14.28 2.57 8.03
CA TYR A 511 -13.19 1.59 8.03
C TYR A 511 -12.72 1.31 9.45
N GLY A 512 -12.71 0.03 9.84
CA GLY A 512 -12.39 -0.38 11.21
C GLY A 512 -13.59 -0.44 12.15
N THR A 513 -14.83 -0.31 11.66
CA THR A 513 -16.06 -0.54 12.43
C THR A 513 -16.78 -1.81 11.97
N PRO A 514 -17.64 -2.43 12.81
CA PRO A 514 -18.48 -3.57 12.40
C PRO A 514 -19.40 -3.27 11.20
N LEU A 515 -19.78 -2.00 11.01
CA LEU A 515 -20.68 -1.55 9.94
C LEU A 515 -20.04 -1.62 8.54
N TYR A 516 -18.71 -1.72 8.43
CA TYR A 516 -18.01 -1.84 7.15
C TYR A 516 -18.24 -3.21 6.46
N TYR A 517 -18.58 -4.25 7.21
CA TYR A 517 -18.64 -5.62 6.71
C TYR A 517 -19.94 -5.92 5.96
N LYS A 518 -19.83 -6.45 4.73
CA LYS A 518 -20.93 -6.81 3.83
C LYS A 518 -21.39 -8.27 4.05
N LEU A 519 -22.05 -8.52 5.17
CA LEU A 519 -22.41 -9.88 5.59
C LEU A 519 -23.77 -10.35 5.04
N GLU A 520 -24.74 -9.46 4.84
CA GLU A 520 -26.13 -9.85 4.54
C GLU A 520 -26.26 -10.56 3.20
N THR A 521 -25.64 -10.01 2.15
CA THR A 521 -25.76 -10.52 0.78
C THR A 521 -25.40 -12.01 0.66
N HIS A 522 -24.44 -12.48 1.45
CA HIS A 522 -24.04 -13.88 1.49
C HIS A 522 -24.84 -14.69 2.52
N CYS A 523 -25.08 -14.13 3.71
CA CYS A 523 -25.79 -14.82 4.80
C CYS A 523 -27.27 -15.10 4.47
N GLU A 524 -27.94 -14.24 3.69
CA GLU A 524 -29.33 -14.45 3.25
C GLU A 524 -29.52 -15.72 2.43
N LYS A 525 -28.45 -16.22 1.80
CA LYS A 525 -28.45 -17.47 1.03
C LYS A 525 -28.28 -18.71 1.90
N ILE A 526 -27.97 -18.55 3.20
CA ILE A 526 -27.73 -19.64 4.14
C ILE A 526 -29.00 -19.87 4.98
N PRO A 527 -29.75 -20.98 4.77
CA PRO A 527 -31.05 -21.17 5.41
C PRO A 527 -31.02 -21.10 6.93
N SER A 528 -29.95 -21.57 7.56
CA SER A 528 -29.80 -21.57 9.01
C SER A 528 -29.56 -20.18 9.61
N VAL A 529 -29.12 -19.19 8.83
CA VAL A 529 -28.84 -17.80 9.25
C VAL A 529 -29.97 -16.84 8.86
N LYS A 530 -30.81 -17.24 7.89
CA LYS A 530 -31.93 -16.46 7.38
C LYS A 530 -32.92 -16.07 8.47
N GLY A 531 -33.52 -14.88 8.34
CA GLY A 531 -34.61 -14.40 9.22
C GLY A 531 -34.17 -13.38 10.27
N LEU A 532 -32.88 -13.01 10.31
CA LEU A 532 -32.41 -11.90 11.13
C LEU A 532 -32.82 -10.55 10.52
N LYS A 533 -33.08 -9.56 11.38
CA LYS A 533 -33.43 -8.19 10.97
C LYS A 533 -32.25 -7.57 10.21
N SER A 534 -32.53 -6.99 9.04
CA SER A 534 -31.47 -6.34 8.24
C SER A 534 -30.99 -5.07 8.92
N LEU A 535 -29.72 -4.73 8.71
CA LEU A 535 -29.06 -3.55 9.22
C LEU A 535 -29.77 -2.28 8.73
N SER A 536 -30.21 -2.26 7.47
CA SER A 536 -31.07 -1.19 6.92
C SER A 536 -32.41 -1.04 7.65
N SER A 537 -33.00 -2.14 8.14
CA SER A 537 -34.25 -2.06 8.92
C SER A 537 -34.00 -1.49 10.31
N VAL A 538 -32.90 -1.88 10.96
CA VAL A 538 -32.45 -1.32 12.25
C VAL A 538 -32.16 0.18 12.10
N PHE A 539 -31.46 0.57 11.02
CA PHE A 539 -31.15 1.98 10.75
C PHE A 539 -32.41 2.85 10.66
N LYS A 540 -33.46 2.37 10.01
CA LYS A 540 -34.73 3.10 9.85
C LYS A 540 -35.53 3.21 11.15
N GLU A 541 -35.42 2.21 12.00
CA GLU A 541 -36.19 2.12 13.24
C GLU A 541 -35.63 3.08 14.30
N PHE A 542 -34.31 3.16 14.42
CA PHE A 542 -33.67 3.86 15.53
C PHE A 542 -33.18 5.27 15.20
N PHE A 543 -33.10 5.66 13.91
CA PHE A 543 -32.68 7.00 13.52
C PHE A 543 -33.85 7.86 13.02
N PRO A 544 -33.80 9.19 13.22
CA PRO A 544 -34.78 10.11 12.65
C PRO A 544 -34.87 10.00 11.13
N LYS A 545 -36.10 10.04 10.59
CA LYS A 545 -36.36 9.89 9.15
C LYS A 545 -35.62 10.91 8.28
N ASP A 546 -35.54 12.16 8.74
CA ASP A 546 -34.80 13.24 8.06
C ASP A 546 -33.30 12.94 7.99
N PHE A 547 -32.71 12.39 9.05
CA PHE A 547 -31.31 11.98 9.05
C PHE A 547 -31.06 10.79 8.12
N VAL A 548 -31.88 9.73 8.19
CA VAL A 548 -31.75 8.55 7.30
C VAL A 548 -31.84 8.97 5.83
N ALA A 549 -32.78 9.85 5.49
CA ALA A 549 -32.95 10.35 4.14
C ALA A 549 -31.75 11.22 3.69
N GLY A 550 -31.23 12.08 4.58
CA GLY A 550 -30.02 12.86 4.32
C GLY A 550 -28.74 12.02 4.20
N TYR A 551 -28.62 10.94 4.98
CA TYR A 551 -27.51 9.99 4.89
C TYR A 551 -27.44 9.38 3.49
N TYR A 552 -28.56 8.90 2.95
CA TYR A 552 -28.56 8.33 1.60
C TYR A 552 -28.21 9.34 0.50
N GLN A 553 -28.55 10.62 0.67
CA GLN A 553 -28.16 11.66 -0.29
C GLN A 553 -26.65 11.91 -0.32
N GLN A 554 -26.00 11.84 0.84
CA GLN A 554 -24.61 12.30 1.02
C GLN A 554 -23.60 11.14 1.06
N HIS A 555 -24.01 9.97 1.57
CA HIS A 555 -23.14 8.88 1.95
C HIS A 555 -23.79 7.52 1.60
N ASP A 556 -23.42 6.95 0.46
CA ASP A 556 -23.87 5.60 0.03
C ASP A 556 -22.71 4.59 0.00
N SER A 557 -21.85 4.62 1.02
CA SER A 557 -20.62 3.82 1.05
C SER A 557 -20.80 2.43 1.71
N CYS A 558 -21.74 2.28 2.65
CA CYS A 558 -22.01 1.01 3.33
C CYS A 558 -23.07 0.17 2.60
N GLU A 559 -22.65 -0.94 1.97
CA GLU A 559 -23.50 -1.78 1.11
C GLU A 559 -24.76 -2.34 1.80
N ASP A 560 -24.64 -2.76 3.06
CA ASP A 560 -25.75 -3.36 3.81
C ASP A 560 -26.71 -2.30 4.38
N LEU A 561 -26.27 -1.03 4.47
CA LEU A 561 -27.15 0.10 4.80
C LEU A 561 -27.86 0.69 3.59
N LYS A 562 -27.38 0.49 2.36
CA LYS A 562 -27.94 1.10 1.13
C LYS A 562 -29.43 0.87 0.96
N ILE A 563 -30.08 1.81 0.26
CA ILE A 563 -31.43 1.60 -0.26
C ILE A 563 -31.41 0.40 -1.21
N LYS A 564 -32.06 -0.70 -0.78
CA LYS A 564 -32.17 -1.90 -1.61
C LYS A 564 -33.16 -1.67 -2.75
N ASN A 565 -32.83 -2.14 -3.94
CA ASN A 565 -33.70 -2.04 -5.11
C ASN A 565 -34.99 -2.85 -4.86
N PRO A 566 -36.16 -2.21 -4.70
CA PRO A 566 -37.41 -2.90 -4.39
C PRO A 566 -37.90 -3.77 -5.57
N LEU A 567 -37.38 -3.53 -6.78
CA LEU A 567 -37.73 -4.25 -7.99
C LEU A 567 -36.88 -5.51 -8.21
N ALA A 568 -35.81 -5.73 -7.43
CA ALA A 568 -34.84 -6.80 -7.67
C ALA A 568 -35.49 -8.20 -7.74
N VAL A 569 -36.52 -8.46 -6.95
CA VAL A 569 -37.26 -9.74 -6.95
C VAL A 569 -38.09 -9.91 -8.22
N LEU A 570 -38.69 -8.83 -8.74
CA LEU A 570 -39.51 -8.86 -9.95
C LEU A 570 -38.69 -9.22 -11.19
N PHE A 571 -37.38 -8.94 -11.15
CA PHE A 571 -36.47 -9.24 -12.23
C PHE A 571 -35.78 -10.62 -12.09
N LYS A 572 -36.03 -11.42 -11.05
CA LYS A 572 -35.35 -12.73 -10.89
C LYS A 572 -35.92 -13.84 -11.80
N GLU A 573 -37.18 -13.74 -12.17
CA GLU A 573 -37.89 -14.71 -13.00
C GLU A 573 -38.26 -14.03 -14.34
N ASN A 574 -38.16 -14.72 -15.49
CA ASN A 574 -38.55 -14.19 -16.81
C ASN A 574 -40.08 -14.06 -16.96
N ASN A 575 -40.75 -13.58 -15.92
CA ASN A 575 -42.19 -13.36 -15.88
C ASN A 575 -42.56 -12.03 -16.53
N ARG A 576 -43.83 -11.90 -16.93
CA ARG A 576 -44.36 -10.64 -17.46
C ARG A 576 -44.53 -9.62 -16.35
N LEU A 577 -43.84 -8.50 -16.46
CA LEU A 577 -43.91 -7.38 -15.52
C LEU A 577 -45.26 -6.67 -15.66
N LYS A 578 -45.84 -6.31 -14.52
CA LYS A 578 -47.06 -5.51 -14.44
C LYS A 578 -46.73 -4.08 -14.03
N SER A 579 -47.14 -3.11 -14.83
CA SER A 579 -46.91 -1.68 -14.56
C SER A 579 -47.41 -1.27 -13.17
N ALA A 580 -48.62 -1.73 -12.78
CA ALA A 580 -49.20 -1.42 -11.47
C ALA A 580 -48.33 -1.90 -10.29
N GLU A 581 -47.74 -3.10 -10.39
CA GLU A 581 -46.90 -3.67 -9.33
C GLU A 581 -45.56 -2.94 -9.19
N ILE A 582 -44.96 -2.56 -10.33
CA ILE A 582 -43.74 -1.74 -10.33
C ILE A 582 -44.05 -0.36 -9.73
N MET A 583 -45.10 0.30 -10.20
CA MET A 583 -45.49 1.63 -9.72
C MET A 583 -45.86 1.63 -8.24
N GLU A 584 -46.52 0.58 -7.73
CA GLU A 584 -46.81 0.42 -6.30
C GLU A 584 -45.51 0.40 -5.47
N LYS A 585 -44.52 -0.42 -5.87
CA LYS A 585 -43.22 -0.51 -5.19
C LYS A 585 -42.43 0.78 -5.26
N LEU A 586 -42.44 1.47 -6.39
CA LEU A 586 -41.75 2.75 -6.57
C LEU A 586 -42.42 3.89 -5.78
N THR A 587 -43.76 3.93 -5.77
CA THR A 587 -44.52 4.94 -5.00
C THR A 587 -44.35 4.71 -3.50
N ALA A 588 -44.27 3.46 -3.05
CA ALA A 588 -43.93 3.15 -1.66
C ALA A 588 -42.55 3.69 -1.28
N LEU A 589 -41.55 3.52 -2.17
CA LEU A 589 -40.20 4.05 -1.99
C LEU A 589 -40.17 5.59 -1.95
N GLU A 590 -40.90 6.26 -2.85
CA GLU A 590 -41.06 7.72 -2.85
C GLU A 590 -41.67 8.22 -1.54
N LYS A 591 -42.72 7.56 -1.06
CA LYS A 591 -43.39 7.92 0.20
C LYS A 591 -42.48 7.72 1.41
N GLU A 592 -41.60 6.72 1.34
CA GLU A 592 -40.71 6.37 2.45
C GLU A 592 -39.55 7.36 2.61
N TYR A 593 -38.95 7.83 1.51
CA TYR A 593 -37.73 8.66 1.55
C TYR A 593 -37.85 10.05 0.91
N GLY A 594 -38.97 10.34 0.25
CA GLY A 594 -39.27 11.66 -0.29
C GLY A 594 -39.83 12.62 0.78
N GLY A 595 -40.18 13.83 0.36
CA GLY A 595 -40.87 14.80 1.22
C GLY A 595 -40.44 16.25 1.05
N THR A 596 -39.17 16.50 0.71
CA THR A 596 -38.66 17.83 0.32
C THR A 596 -38.29 17.85 -1.17
N VAL A 597 -38.05 19.03 -1.75
CA VAL A 597 -37.67 19.15 -3.17
C VAL A 597 -36.40 18.34 -3.46
N ASP A 598 -35.35 18.50 -2.65
CA ASP A 598 -34.06 17.83 -2.81
C ASP A 598 -34.13 16.31 -2.58
N LEU A 599 -34.88 15.87 -1.56
CA LEU A 599 -35.08 14.45 -1.26
C LEU A 599 -35.82 13.74 -2.40
N ASN A 600 -36.84 14.39 -2.93
CA ASN A 600 -37.57 13.83 -4.06
C ASN A 600 -36.70 13.75 -5.32
N LEU A 601 -35.81 14.72 -5.56
CA LEU A 601 -34.88 14.68 -6.70
C LEU A 601 -33.94 13.48 -6.58
N PHE A 602 -33.30 13.31 -5.42
CA PHE A 602 -32.43 12.17 -5.13
C PHE A 602 -33.14 10.82 -5.31
N ILE A 603 -34.34 10.66 -4.73
CA ILE A 603 -35.09 9.40 -4.82
C ILE A 603 -35.54 9.10 -6.24
N HIS A 604 -35.97 10.11 -7.01
CA HIS A 604 -36.27 9.89 -8.43
C HIS A 604 -35.04 9.44 -9.22
N SER A 605 -33.86 9.99 -8.95
CA SER A 605 -32.61 9.54 -9.58
C SER A 605 -32.25 8.09 -9.20
N GLN A 606 -32.41 7.70 -7.93
CA GLN A 606 -32.22 6.31 -7.49
C GLN A 606 -33.21 5.35 -8.16
N ILE A 607 -34.47 5.78 -8.33
CA ILE A 607 -35.48 5.01 -9.06
C ILE A 607 -35.08 4.82 -10.53
N LEU A 608 -34.51 5.84 -11.19
CA LEU A 608 -33.99 5.67 -12.54
C LEU A 608 -32.81 4.68 -12.60
N ASP A 609 -31.91 4.65 -11.61
CA ASP A 609 -30.86 3.62 -11.53
C ASP A 609 -31.44 2.20 -11.37
N PHE A 610 -32.44 2.04 -10.49
CA PHE A 610 -33.12 0.77 -10.27
C PHE A 610 -33.84 0.28 -11.53
N LEU A 611 -34.50 1.18 -12.25
CA LEU A 611 -35.14 0.90 -13.53
C LEU A 611 -34.10 0.62 -14.62
N GLY A 612 -33.00 1.36 -14.65
CA GLY A 612 -31.88 1.17 -15.59
C GLY A 612 -31.29 -0.23 -15.52
N LYS A 613 -31.11 -0.78 -14.31
CA LYS A 613 -30.68 -2.18 -14.11
C LYS A 613 -31.68 -3.19 -14.72
N GLY A 614 -32.97 -2.94 -14.57
CA GLY A 614 -34.03 -3.75 -15.19
C GLY A 614 -34.04 -3.64 -16.71
N LEU A 615 -33.96 -2.41 -17.24
CA LEU A 615 -33.88 -2.13 -18.68
C LEU A 615 -32.71 -2.88 -19.31
N ASN A 616 -31.50 -2.75 -18.73
CA ASN A 616 -30.30 -3.42 -19.22
C ASN A 616 -30.46 -4.94 -19.27
N LYS A 617 -31.10 -5.54 -18.27
CA LYS A 617 -31.38 -7.00 -18.28
C LYS A 617 -32.30 -7.40 -19.43
N CYS A 618 -33.31 -6.59 -19.75
CA CYS A 618 -34.20 -6.83 -20.90
C CYS A 618 -33.51 -6.60 -22.25
N ILE A 619 -32.53 -5.70 -22.33
CA ILE A 619 -31.79 -5.37 -23.57
C ILE A 619 -30.71 -6.42 -23.89
N HIS A 620 -29.95 -6.89 -22.90
CA HIS A 620 -28.82 -7.81 -23.11
C HIS A 620 -29.21 -9.25 -23.46
N HIS A 621 -30.52 -9.56 -23.54
CA HIS A 621 -31.01 -10.87 -23.94
C HIS A 621 -30.95 -11.07 -25.47
N GLU A 622 -30.78 -10.03 -26.30
CA GLU A 622 -30.86 -10.19 -27.76
C GLU A 622 -29.64 -10.93 -28.37
N PRO A 623 -29.79 -12.16 -28.92
CA PRO A 623 -28.72 -12.80 -29.68
C PRO A 623 -28.53 -12.11 -31.05
N SER A 624 -27.29 -12.04 -31.52
CA SER A 624 -26.94 -11.49 -32.83
C SER A 624 -27.68 -12.23 -33.95
N THR A 625 -28.35 -11.50 -34.85
CA THR A 625 -28.96 -12.10 -36.04
C THR A 625 -27.96 -12.12 -37.19
N SER A 626 -27.72 -13.31 -37.74
CA SER A 626 -26.85 -13.50 -38.90
C SER A 626 -27.60 -13.29 -40.21
N LEU A 627 -26.88 -13.02 -41.29
CA LEU A 627 -27.42 -13.08 -42.66
C LEU A 627 -26.60 -14.09 -43.47
N MET A 628 -27.29 -15.03 -44.10
CA MET A 628 -26.69 -16.13 -44.85
C MET A 628 -27.18 -16.10 -46.29
N LYS A 629 -26.27 -16.35 -47.24
CA LYS A 629 -26.63 -16.55 -48.65
C LYS A 629 -26.50 -18.03 -48.99
N VAL A 630 -27.50 -18.58 -49.69
CA VAL A 630 -27.57 -19.99 -50.04
C VAL A 630 -27.85 -20.14 -51.56
N LYS A 631 -27.34 -21.21 -52.19
CA LYS A 631 -27.59 -21.46 -53.63
C LYS A 631 -29.07 -21.70 -53.90
N SER A 632 -29.56 -21.27 -55.06
CA SER A 632 -30.93 -21.53 -55.49
C SER A 632 -31.21 -23.03 -55.64
N GLY A 633 -32.44 -23.46 -55.36
CA GLY A 633 -32.88 -24.85 -55.55
C GLY A 633 -32.58 -25.82 -54.40
N LEU A 634 -32.09 -25.32 -53.25
CA LEU A 634 -31.95 -26.12 -52.02
C LEU A 634 -33.29 -26.19 -51.26
N ASP A 635 -33.63 -27.38 -50.77
CA ASP A 635 -34.81 -27.60 -49.94
C ASP A 635 -34.58 -27.14 -48.48
N GLU A 636 -35.67 -26.92 -47.73
CA GLU A 636 -35.65 -26.40 -46.36
C GLU A 636 -34.83 -27.28 -45.40
N ALA A 637 -34.84 -28.60 -45.54
CA ALA A 637 -34.11 -29.51 -44.66
C ALA A 637 -32.60 -29.42 -44.91
N THR A 638 -32.19 -29.23 -46.17
CA THR A 638 -30.78 -29.00 -46.53
C THR A 638 -30.29 -27.63 -46.04
N MET A 639 -31.13 -26.59 -46.14
CA MET A 639 -30.83 -25.26 -45.62
C MET A 639 -30.68 -25.26 -44.08
N LEU A 640 -31.60 -25.92 -43.37
CA LEU A 640 -31.52 -26.08 -41.91
C LEU A 640 -30.22 -26.76 -41.47
N ARG A 641 -29.82 -27.84 -42.16
CA ARG A 641 -28.58 -28.56 -41.86
C ARG A 641 -27.33 -27.69 -42.06
N LEU A 642 -27.32 -26.84 -43.09
CA LEU A 642 -26.22 -25.89 -43.34
C LEU A 642 -26.10 -24.85 -42.21
N ILE A 643 -27.23 -24.33 -41.73
CA ILE A 643 -27.27 -23.35 -40.64
C ILE A 643 -26.78 -23.98 -39.33
N GLU A 644 -27.27 -25.19 -39.00
CA GLU A 644 -27.00 -25.86 -37.72
C GLU A 644 -25.60 -26.54 -37.66
N SER A 645 -24.93 -26.79 -38.80
CA SER A 645 -23.60 -27.46 -38.85
C SER A 645 -22.39 -26.52 -38.79
N THR A 646 -22.60 -25.21 -38.61
CA THR A 646 -21.50 -24.22 -38.60
C THR A 646 -20.72 -24.26 -37.28
N GLU A 647 -19.59 -24.99 -37.24
CA GLU A 647 -18.83 -25.29 -35.99
C GLU A 647 -18.17 -24.08 -35.29
N LYS A 648 -17.96 -22.95 -35.97
CA LYS A 648 -17.19 -21.82 -35.40
C LYS A 648 -18.00 -20.88 -34.51
N TRP A 649 -19.31 -20.77 -34.70
CA TRP A 649 -20.19 -19.87 -33.93
C TRP A 649 -21.61 -20.45 -33.92
N ARG A 650 -22.25 -20.55 -32.74
CA ARG A 650 -23.66 -20.98 -32.64
C ARG A 650 -24.56 -19.90 -33.23
N ILE A 651 -25.19 -20.18 -34.38
CA ILE A 651 -26.15 -19.28 -35.01
C ILE A 651 -27.51 -19.49 -34.35
N ALA A 652 -27.94 -18.56 -33.48
CA ALA A 652 -29.27 -18.61 -32.88
C ALA A 652 -30.36 -18.12 -33.86
N ARG A 653 -29.99 -17.21 -34.78
CA ARG A 653 -30.88 -16.55 -35.74
C ARG A 653 -30.19 -16.26 -37.05
N ALA A 654 -30.89 -16.45 -38.16
CA ALA A 654 -30.38 -16.02 -39.45
C ALA A 654 -31.48 -15.62 -40.43
N TYR A 655 -31.31 -14.55 -41.18
CA TYR A 655 -31.98 -14.40 -42.47
C TYR A 655 -31.22 -15.22 -43.51
N VAL A 656 -31.93 -15.92 -44.39
CA VAL A 656 -31.32 -16.75 -45.44
C VAL A 656 -31.85 -16.27 -46.79
N ILE A 657 -30.97 -15.74 -47.63
CA ILE A 657 -31.31 -15.28 -48.99
C ILE A 657 -30.81 -16.31 -49.98
N THR A 658 -31.69 -16.81 -50.84
CA THR A 658 -31.31 -17.70 -51.93
C THR A 658 -30.99 -16.93 -53.21
N GLU A 659 -30.22 -17.53 -54.13
CA GLU A 659 -29.82 -16.88 -55.39
C GLU A 659 -30.98 -16.55 -56.33
N ASP A 660 -32.12 -17.23 -56.18
CA ASP A 660 -33.39 -16.92 -56.84
C ASP A 660 -34.22 -15.85 -56.11
N ASN A 661 -33.59 -15.06 -55.24
CA ASN A 661 -34.18 -13.95 -54.49
C ASN A 661 -35.30 -14.32 -53.51
N LYS A 662 -35.34 -15.58 -53.02
CA LYS A 662 -36.22 -15.93 -51.90
C LYS A 662 -35.56 -15.58 -50.57
N LEU A 663 -36.38 -15.19 -49.60
CA LEU A 663 -35.95 -14.85 -48.25
C LEU A 663 -36.56 -15.84 -47.27
N TYR A 664 -35.74 -16.43 -46.41
CA TYR A 664 -36.19 -17.23 -45.28
C TYR A 664 -35.68 -16.60 -43.99
N PHE A 665 -36.33 -16.94 -42.88
CA PHE A 665 -35.84 -16.63 -41.55
C PHE A 665 -35.71 -17.89 -40.71
N TYR A 666 -34.54 -18.03 -40.11
CA TYR A 666 -34.16 -19.06 -39.18
C TYR A 666 -34.15 -18.53 -37.75
N HIS A 667 -34.74 -19.30 -36.85
CA HIS A 667 -34.67 -19.09 -35.42
C HIS A 667 -34.58 -20.43 -34.69
N GLU A 668 -33.61 -20.59 -33.80
CA GLU A 668 -33.35 -21.88 -33.16
C GLU A 668 -34.52 -22.39 -32.31
N ASP A 669 -35.24 -21.48 -31.66
CA ASP A 669 -36.38 -21.78 -30.76
C ASP A 669 -37.78 -21.79 -31.42
N THR A 670 -37.93 -21.49 -32.72
CA THR A 670 -39.26 -21.50 -33.38
C THR A 670 -39.59 -22.83 -34.03
N ASN A 671 -40.88 -23.13 -34.22
CA ASN A 671 -41.33 -24.31 -34.96
C ASN A 671 -42.37 -23.93 -36.04
N PRO A 672 -42.06 -24.06 -37.35
CA PRO A 672 -40.79 -24.53 -37.92
C PRO A 672 -39.63 -23.55 -37.65
N LYS A 673 -38.40 -24.09 -37.56
CA LYS A 673 -37.18 -23.29 -37.29
C LYS A 673 -36.77 -22.40 -38.46
N LEU A 674 -37.06 -22.82 -39.69
CA LEU A 674 -36.82 -22.06 -40.91
C LEU A 674 -38.17 -21.82 -41.59
N LYS A 675 -38.43 -20.58 -41.98
CA LYS A 675 -39.70 -20.19 -42.60
C LYS A 675 -39.46 -19.24 -43.78
N GLU A 676 -40.07 -19.53 -44.93
CA GLU A 676 -40.08 -18.62 -46.07
C GLU A 676 -40.86 -17.34 -45.73
N ILE A 677 -40.26 -16.20 -46.04
CA ILE A 677 -40.86 -14.87 -45.91
C ILE A 677 -41.31 -14.43 -47.31
N PRO A 678 -42.63 -14.32 -47.56
CA PRO A 678 -43.13 -13.89 -48.85
C PRO A 678 -42.80 -12.41 -49.07
N ILE A 679 -41.91 -12.14 -50.02
CA ILE A 679 -41.53 -10.77 -50.39
C ILE A 679 -41.68 -10.56 -51.89
N ASN A 680 -42.32 -9.45 -52.27
CA ASN A 680 -42.41 -9.06 -53.68
C ASN A 680 -41.17 -8.25 -54.11
N GLU A 681 -40.91 -8.18 -55.42
CA GLU A 681 -39.72 -7.50 -55.97
C GLU A 681 -39.61 -6.03 -55.54
N THR A 682 -40.73 -5.34 -55.35
CA THR A 682 -40.76 -3.94 -54.92
C THR A 682 -40.28 -3.77 -53.48
N ASN A 683 -40.75 -4.62 -52.56
CA ASN A 683 -40.33 -4.63 -51.16
C ASN A 683 -38.89 -5.10 -51.03
N PHE A 684 -38.47 -6.09 -51.83
CA PHE A 684 -37.08 -6.55 -51.87
C PHE A 684 -36.12 -5.44 -52.30
N LYS A 685 -36.51 -4.66 -53.32
CA LYS A 685 -35.74 -3.48 -53.75
C LYS A 685 -35.65 -2.39 -52.68
N LYS A 686 -36.74 -2.12 -51.95
CA LYS A 686 -36.75 -1.16 -50.82
C LYS A 686 -35.86 -1.61 -49.66
N ILE A 687 -35.79 -2.91 -49.40
CA ILE A 687 -34.86 -3.48 -48.42
C ILE A 687 -33.41 -3.17 -48.81
N ILE A 688 -33.05 -3.41 -50.07
CA ILE A 688 -31.72 -3.11 -50.62
C ILE A 688 -31.42 -1.61 -50.50
N GLU A 689 -32.35 -0.75 -50.88
CA GLU A 689 -32.19 0.72 -50.81
C GLU A 689 -31.99 1.21 -49.37
N THR A 690 -32.71 0.63 -48.40
CA THR A 690 -32.61 0.98 -46.97
C THR A 690 -31.24 0.61 -46.41
N VAL A 691 -30.75 -0.59 -46.71
CA VAL A 691 -29.42 -1.07 -46.29
C VAL A 691 -28.32 -0.20 -46.91
N MET A 692 -28.43 0.09 -48.22
CA MET A 692 -27.46 0.92 -48.94
C MET A 692 -27.38 2.36 -48.42
N TRP A 693 -28.50 2.93 -48.01
CA TRP A 693 -28.55 4.26 -47.41
C TRP A 693 -27.84 4.31 -46.05
N GLN A 694 -28.01 3.29 -45.20
CA GLN A 694 -27.35 3.21 -43.89
C GLN A 694 -25.82 3.05 -44.01
N ILE A 695 -25.36 2.16 -44.89
CA ILE A 695 -23.93 1.99 -45.19
C ILE A 695 -23.29 3.34 -45.56
N LYS A 696 -23.98 4.15 -46.37
CA LYS A 696 -23.50 5.48 -46.80
C LYS A 696 -23.46 6.51 -45.66
N LYS A 697 -24.32 6.38 -44.65
CA LYS A 697 -24.40 7.30 -43.51
C LYS A 697 -23.30 7.04 -42.47
N GLU A 698 -22.84 5.81 -42.35
CA GLU A 698 -21.92 5.37 -41.27
C GLU A 698 -20.44 5.40 -41.68
N GLY A 699 -20.13 5.41 -42.97
CA GLY A 699 -18.78 5.70 -43.47
C GLY A 699 -17.84 4.49 -43.59
N ASP A 700 -18.32 3.28 -43.31
CA ASP A 700 -17.54 2.05 -43.46
C ASP A 700 -17.49 1.58 -44.92
N ASN A 701 -16.27 1.38 -45.44
CA ASN A 701 -16.01 0.94 -46.80
C ASN A 701 -15.14 -0.33 -46.79
N PRO A 702 -15.71 -1.54 -46.93
CA PRO A 702 -14.92 -2.76 -46.90
C PRO A 702 -14.42 -3.14 -48.31
N GLU A 703 -13.10 -3.25 -48.46
CA GLU A 703 -12.46 -3.96 -49.58
C GLU A 703 -12.22 -5.44 -49.21
N LEU A 704 -12.55 -6.34 -50.16
CA LEU A 704 -12.18 -7.77 -50.30
C LEU A 704 -12.72 -8.73 -49.20
N GLU A 705 -13.23 -9.94 -49.44
CA GLU A 705 -13.22 -10.86 -50.58
C GLU A 705 -14.30 -11.96 -50.32
N LEU A 706 -15.21 -12.21 -51.25
CA LEU A 706 -15.97 -13.48 -51.39
C LEU A 706 -16.53 -13.52 -52.82
N PHE A 707 -16.23 -14.58 -53.57
CA PHE A 707 -16.72 -14.77 -54.93
C PHE A 707 -18.21 -15.13 -54.92
N LEU A 708 -19.05 -14.15 -55.30
CA LEU A 708 -20.48 -14.31 -55.59
C LEU A 708 -20.77 -13.51 -56.87
N ASP A 709 -21.65 -14.00 -57.75
CA ASP A 709 -21.86 -13.40 -59.08
C ASP A 709 -22.77 -12.14 -59.08
N ASN A 710 -23.24 -11.67 -57.91
CA ASN A 710 -24.07 -10.46 -57.77
C ASN A 710 -23.46 -9.46 -56.77
N GLU A 711 -22.86 -8.37 -57.29
CA GLU A 711 -22.12 -7.34 -56.55
C GLU A 711 -22.97 -6.53 -55.55
N GLN A 712 -24.26 -6.29 -55.84
CA GLN A 712 -25.13 -5.52 -54.93
C GLN A 712 -25.46 -6.29 -53.65
N MET A 713 -25.56 -7.62 -53.74
CA MET A 713 -25.93 -8.46 -52.60
C MET A 713 -24.75 -8.75 -51.68
N LYS A 714 -23.50 -8.68 -52.19
CA LYS A 714 -22.28 -8.77 -51.37
C LYS A 714 -22.21 -7.65 -50.31
N ARG A 715 -22.58 -6.42 -50.68
CA ARG A 715 -22.56 -5.25 -49.79
C ARG A 715 -23.64 -5.27 -48.71
N VAL A 716 -24.79 -5.88 -49.01
CA VAL A 716 -25.91 -6.01 -48.06
C VAL A 716 -25.61 -7.03 -46.96
N CYS A 717 -24.93 -8.13 -47.28
CA CYS A 717 -24.70 -9.23 -46.34
C CYS A 717 -23.70 -8.95 -45.20
N TYR A 718 -22.80 -7.97 -45.33
CA TYR A 718 -21.70 -7.76 -44.37
C TYR A 718 -22.03 -6.76 -43.24
N ASN A 719 -23.01 -5.86 -43.43
CA ASN A 719 -23.19 -4.65 -42.59
C ASN A 719 -24.60 -4.50 -41.99
N LEU A 720 -25.30 -5.60 -41.72
CA LEU A 720 -26.70 -5.55 -41.25
C LEU A 720 -26.75 -5.43 -39.72
N HIS A 721 -27.08 -4.23 -39.22
CA HIS A 721 -27.26 -3.96 -37.78
C HIS A 721 -28.69 -4.30 -37.31
N SER A 722 -28.88 -4.44 -35.98
CA SER A 722 -30.17 -4.73 -35.32
C SER A 722 -31.31 -3.77 -35.70
N GLU A 723 -30.98 -2.52 -35.99
CA GLU A 723 -31.93 -1.47 -36.38
C GLU A 723 -32.45 -1.67 -37.81
N THR A 724 -31.60 -2.18 -38.70
CA THR A 724 -31.96 -2.56 -40.07
C THR A 724 -32.88 -3.80 -40.07
N LEU A 725 -32.64 -4.74 -39.14
CA LEU A 725 -33.46 -5.95 -38.95
C LEU A 725 -34.93 -5.63 -38.59
N ASN A 726 -35.18 -4.64 -37.73
CA ASN A 726 -36.55 -4.19 -37.43
C ASN A 726 -37.27 -3.63 -38.66
N SER A 727 -36.54 -2.94 -39.54
CA SER A 727 -37.06 -2.45 -40.83
C SER A 727 -37.38 -3.61 -41.79
N LEU A 728 -36.54 -4.65 -41.83
CA LEU A 728 -36.82 -5.89 -42.59
C LEU A 728 -38.08 -6.59 -42.07
N CYS A 729 -38.22 -6.77 -40.76
CA CYS A 729 -39.39 -7.39 -40.12
C CYS A 729 -40.69 -6.64 -40.44
N THR A 730 -40.63 -5.31 -40.38
CA THR A 730 -41.78 -4.43 -40.65
C THR A 730 -42.20 -4.50 -42.12
N LEU A 731 -41.24 -4.56 -43.05
CA LEU A 731 -41.48 -4.69 -44.49
C LEU A 731 -41.95 -6.11 -44.89
N ALA A 732 -41.50 -7.13 -44.17
CA ALA A 732 -41.83 -8.53 -44.37
C ALA A 732 -43.14 -8.99 -43.70
N GLY A 733 -43.65 -8.23 -42.72
CA GLY A 733 -44.84 -8.60 -41.96
C GLY A 733 -44.68 -9.84 -41.08
N TYR A 734 -43.44 -10.18 -40.70
CA TYR A 734 -43.12 -11.35 -39.88
C TYR A 734 -42.37 -10.93 -38.61
N ALA A 735 -42.85 -11.36 -37.44
CA ALA A 735 -42.22 -11.07 -36.15
C ALA A 735 -41.28 -12.22 -35.76
N PRO A 736 -39.96 -12.01 -35.69
CA PRO A 736 -38.97 -13.08 -35.50
C PRO A 736 -38.75 -13.49 -34.04
N TYR A 737 -39.49 -12.94 -33.08
CA TYR A 737 -39.18 -13.10 -31.65
C TYR A 737 -39.69 -14.44 -31.10
N SER A 738 -38.87 -15.11 -30.30
CA SER A 738 -39.35 -16.20 -29.45
C SER A 738 -40.35 -15.68 -28.40
N PRO A 739 -41.15 -16.54 -27.78
CA PRO A 739 -42.04 -16.15 -26.68
C PRO A 739 -41.31 -15.44 -25.52
N GLU A 740 -40.08 -15.85 -25.22
CA GLU A 740 -39.26 -15.27 -24.15
C GLU A 740 -38.81 -13.84 -24.49
N GLU A 741 -38.41 -13.61 -25.73
CA GLU A 741 -37.96 -12.29 -26.18
C GLU A 741 -39.12 -11.34 -26.40
N LEU A 742 -40.26 -11.85 -26.87
CA LEU A 742 -41.49 -11.09 -26.88
C LEU A 742 -41.85 -10.65 -25.45
N ASN A 743 -41.70 -11.54 -24.46
CA ASN A 743 -41.92 -11.19 -23.06
C ASN A 743 -40.92 -10.12 -22.56
N ASN A 744 -39.63 -10.21 -22.91
CA ASN A 744 -38.63 -9.20 -22.58
C ASN A 744 -38.91 -7.84 -23.25
N LYS A 745 -39.38 -7.83 -24.50
CA LYS A 745 -39.81 -6.61 -25.20
C LYS A 745 -41.06 -6.00 -24.58
N MET A 746 -42.02 -6.82 -24.16
CA MET A 746 -43.18 -6.34 -23.40
C MET A 746 -42.79 -5.78 -22.03
N ASN A 747 -41.81 -6.39 -21.36
CA ASN A 747 -41.24 -5.86 -20.12
C ASN A 747 -40.51 -4.54 -20.36
N LEU A 748 -39.75 -4.41 -21.44
CA LEU A 748 -39.08 -3.17 -21.84
C LEU A 748 -40.09 -2.05 -22.11
N LEU A 749 -41.22 -2.35 -22.75
CA LEU A 749 -42.31 -1.38 -22.98
C LEU A 749 -42.92 -0.87 -21.66
N VAL A 750 -43.14 -1.76 -20.69
CA VAL A 750 -43.63 -1.40 -19.35
C VAL A 750 -42.62 -0.52 -18.63
N LEU A 751 -41.35 -0.92 -18.60
CA LEU A 751 -40.29 -0.18 -17.93
C LEU A 751 -40.04 1.18 -18.59
N ARG A 752 -40.09 1.26 -19.92
CA ARG A 752 -39.95 2.50 -20.69
C ARG A 752 -40.97 3.54 -20.25
N GLU A 753 -42.24 3.17 -20.20
CA GLU A 753 -43.32 4.09 -19.83
C GLU A 753 -43.07 4.69 -18.44
N ILE A 754 -42.70 3.84 -17.48
CA ILE A 754 -42.39 4.24 -16.10
C ILE A 754 -41.13 5.11 -16.07
N TYR A 755 -40.07 4.73 -16.79
CA TYR A 755 -38.82 5.49 -16.88
C TYR A 755 -39.06 6.92 -17.40
N ILE A 756 -39.87 7.06 -18.46
CA ILE A 756 -40.25 8.37 -19.02
C ILE A 756 -41.07 9.20 -18.01
N GLN A 757 -41.99 8.57 -17.27
CA GLN A 757 -42.76 9.26 -16.22
C GLN A 757 -41.83 9.82 -15.12
N TYR A 758 -40.83 9.04 -14.70
CA TYR A 758 -39.86 9.49 -13.70
C TYR A 758 -38.89 10.55 -14.23
N LEU A 759 -38.44 10.45 -15.48
CA LEU A 759 -37.69 11.52 -16.13
C LEU A 759 -38.49 12.82 -16.21
N SER A 760 -39.79 12.76 -16.50
CA SER A 760 -40.69 13.92 -16.48
C SER A 760 -40.78 14.56 -15.09
N LYS A 761 -40.85 13.73 -14.04
CA LYS A 761 -40.78 14.23 -12.64
C LYS A 761 -39.45 14.92 -12.34
N ILE A 762 -38.32 14.40 -12.82
CA ILE A 762 -37.01 15.06 -12.67
C ILE A 762 -36.96 16.35 -13.48
N LEU A 763 -37.45 16.35 -14.72
CA LEU A 763 -37.45 17.51 -15.62
C LEU A 763 -38.14 18.74 -15.00
N SER A 764 -39.19 18.52 -14.21
CA SER A 764 -39.89 19.60 -13.49
C SER A 764 -39.08 20.23 -12.34
N LYS A 765 -37.98 19.61 -11.92
CA LYS A 765 -37.15 20.00 -10.76
C LYS A 765 -35.71 20.35 -11.15
N ASP A 766 -35.10 19.51 -12.00
CA ASP A 766 -33.76 19.67 -12.55
C ASP A 766 -33.77 19.30 -14.05
N LYS A 767 -33.81 20.35 -14.87
CA LYS A 767 -33.89 20.22 -16.32
C LYS A 767 -32.60 19.66 -16.93
N MET A 768 -31.44 19.97 -16.34
CA MET A 768 -30.15 19.52 -16.88
C MET A 768 -29.92 18.04 -16.60
N LEU A 769 -30.22 17.60 -15.37
CA LEU A 769 -30.13 16.18 -15.01
C LEU A 769 -31.05 15.33 -15.88
N ALA A 770 -32.31 15.74 -16.05
CA ALA A 770 -33.26 15.05 -16.92
C ALA A 770 -32.80 15.00 -18.38
N ALA A 771 -32.27 16.10 -18.92
CA ALA A 771 -31.77 16.17 -20.29
C ALA A 771 -30.56 15.23 -20.51
N ARG A 772 -29.65 15.14 -19.54
CA ARG A 772 -28.48 14.25 -19.60
C ARG A 772 -28.88 12.77 -19.58
N GLU A 773 -29.74 12.39 -18.65
CA GLU A 773 -30.23 10.99 -18.56
C GLU A 773 -31.06 10.62 -19.80
N TRP A 774 -31.89 11.55 -20.30
CA TRP A 774 -32.65 11.36 -21.54
C TRP A 774 -31.73 11.12 -22.74
N GLY A 775 -30.72 11.97 -22.95
CA GLY A 775 -29.77 11.81 -24.05
C GLY A 775 -29.02 10.47 -24.02
N SER A 776 -28.77 9.91 -22.82
CA SER A 776 -28.10 8.61 -22.68
C SER A 776 -28.98 7.40 -23.02
N PHE A 777 -30.30 7.46 -22.78
CA PHE A 777 -31.21 6.31 -22.94
C PHE A 777 -32.23 6.45 -24.06
N LYS A 778 -32.39 7.64 -24.66
CA LYS A 778 -33.39 7.95 -25.70
C LYS A 778 -33.41 6.95 -26.85
N ARG A 779 -32.24 6.68 -27.46
CA ARG A 779 -32.10 5.72 -28.57
C ARG A 779 -32.59 4.34 -28.16
N THR A 780 -32.16 3.88 -26.98
CA THR A 780 -32.49 2.56 -26.44
C THR A 780 -33.98 2.41 -26.11
N LEU A 781 -34.61 3.46 -25.60
CA LEU A 781 -36.02 3.45 -25.19
C LEU A 781 -36.99 3.62 -26.38
N LEU A 782 -36.56 4.21 -27.49
CA LEU A 782 -37.43 4.50 -28.63
C LEU A 782 -37.13 3.60 -29.84
N ASP A 783 -35.88 3.49 -30.26
CA ASP A 783 -35.52 2.91 -31.58
C ASP A 783 -35.57 1.37 -31.61
N ILE A 784 -35.40 0.71 -30.45
CA ILE A 784 -35.34 -0.77 -30.34
C ILE A 784 -36.75 -1.40 -30.37
N LEU A 785 -37.82 -0.61 -30.20
CA LEU A 785 -39.16 -1.08 -29.86
C LEU A 785 -40.21 -0.91 -30.96
N ASP A 786 -39.86 -0.33 -32.11
CA ASP A 786 -40.81 0.08 -33.16
C ASP A 786 -41.70 -1.05 -33.70
N VAL A 787 -41.21 -2.29 -33.72
CA VAL A 787 -41.97 -3.46 -34.22
C VAL A 787 -43.07 -3.89 -33.24
N VAL A 788 -42.82 -3.80 -31.93
CA VAL A 788 -43.76 -4.26 -30.86
C VAL A 788 -44.61 -3.10 -30.31
N GLN A 789 -44.20 -1.86 -30.55
CA GLN A 789 -44.90 -0.66 -30.08
C GLN A 789 -46.29 -0.46 -30.70
N LYS A 790 -46.57 -1.03 -31.89
CA LYS A 790 -47.88 -0.95 -32.53
C LYS A 790 -49.01 -1.48 -31.64
N ASP A 791 -48.72 -2.50 -30.84
CA ASP A 791 -49.70 -3.16 -29.96
C ASP A 791 -49.76 -2.54 -28.55
N CYS A 792 -48.80 -1.68 -28.20
CA CYS A 792 -48.70 -0.99 -26.90
C CYS A 792 -48.20 0.44 -27.11
N PRO A 793 -49.07 1.35 -27.60
CA PRO A 793 -48.70 2.73 -27.86
C PRO A 793 -48.37 3.47 -26.55
N LEU A 794 -47.39 4.39 -26.62
CA LEU A 794 -47.09 5.33 -25.52
C LEU A 794 -48.36 6.06 -25.09
N SER A 795 -48.55 6.20 -23.77
CA SER A 795 -49.67 6.99 -23.26
C SER A 795 -49.56 8.46 -23.69
N PRO A 796 -50.68 9.20 -23.73
CA PRO A 796 -50.66 10.64 -24.02
C PRO A 796 -49.68 11.40 -23.10
N SER A 797 -49.61 11.01 -21.83
CA SER A 797 -48.71 11.64 -20.84
C SER A 797 -47.23 11.39 -21.13
N ALA A 798 -46.84 10.19 -21.57
CA ALA A 798 -45.47 9.89 -21.94
C ALA A 798 -45.06 10.60 -23.23
N ARG A 799 -45.98 10.73 -24.20
CA ARG A 799 -45.72 11.49 -25.44
C ARG A 799 -45.45 12.97 -25.15
N GLU A 800 -46.25 13.57 -24.27
CA GLU A 800 -46.04 14.95 -23.84
C GLU A 800 -44.70 15.13 -23.10
N ALA A 801 -44.35 14.17 -22.24
CA ALA A 801 -43.07 14.16 -21.55
C ALA A 801 -41.88 14.09 -22.52
N ILE A 802 -41.95 13.23 -23.54
CA ILE A 802 -40.91 13.13 -24.60
C ILE A 802 -40.69 14.48 -25.29
N VAL A 803 -41.77 15.17 -25.69
CA VAL A 803 -41.66 16.47 -26.35
C VAL A 803 -40.92 17.49 -25.47
N LYS A 804 -41.22 17.50 -24.16
CA LYS A 804 -40.56 18.39 -23.19
C LYS A 804 -39.11 17.99 -22.94
N LEU A 805 -38.81 16.69 -22.87
CA LEU A 805 -37.45 16.16 -22.72
C LEU A 805 -36.59 16.45 -23.96
N ASP A 806 -37.13 16.32 -25.17
CA ASP A 806 -36.45 16.65 -26.42
C ASP A 806 -36.13 18.14 -26.54
N ALA A 807 -37.03 19.00 -26.07
CA ALA A 807 -36.77 20.44 -25.99
C ALA A 807 -35.65 20.74 -24.98
N ALA A 808 -35.66 20.08 -23.82
CA ALA A 808 -34.63 20.24 -22.79
C ALA A 808 -33.26 19.71 -23.23
N GLU A 809 -33.21 18.57 -23.93
CA GLU A 809 -31.99 18.02 -24.53
C GLU A 809 -31.41 18.95 -25.59
N LYS A 810 -32.23 19.48 -26.50
CA LYS A 810 -31.79 20.47 -27.49
C LYS A 810 -31.20 21.71 -26.84
N GLU A 811 -31.87 22.25 -25.83
CA GLU A 811 -31.38 23.40 -25.07
C GLU A 811 -30.08 23.07 -24.31
N HIS A 812 -29.95 21.87 -23.74
CA HIS A 812 -28.72 21.43 -23.09
C HIS A 812 -27.55 21.27 -24.08
N LEU A 813 -27.80 20.68 -25.25
CA LEU A 813 -26.80 20.54 -26.32
C LEU A 813 -26.41 21.89 -26.92
N GLU A 814 -27.36 22.82 -27.05
CA GLU A 814 -27.10 24.20 -27.44
C GLU A 814 -26.30 24.95 -26.38
N HIS A 815 -26.62 24.79 -25.09
CA HIS A 815 -25.83 25.34 -23.98
C HIS A 815 -24.43 24.74 -23.92
N GLN A 816 -24.23 23.44 -24.15
CA GLN A 816 -22.90 22.82 -24.23
C GLN A 816 -22.11 23.30 -25.44
N ARG A 817 -22.77 23.44 -26.60
CA ARG A 817 -22.15 24.00 -27.81
C ARG A 817 -21.77 25.46 -27.59
N GLN A 818 -22.65 26.24 -26.95
CA GLN A 818 -22.42 27.64 -26.58
C GLN A 818 -21.34 27.77 -25.51
N SER A 819 -21.30 26.94 -24.46
CA SER A 819 -20.24 26.97 -23.44
C SER A 819 -18.88 26.58 -24.03
N ASN A 820 -18.85 25.63 -24.98
CA ASN A 820 -17.64 25.30 -25.75
C ASN A 820 -17.24 26.44 -26.72
N THR A 821 -18.19 27.15 -27.33
CA THR A 821 -17.90 28.35 -28.14
C THR A 821 -17.58 29.58 -27.28
N PHE A 822 -18.08 29.66 -26.05
CA PHE A 822 -17.81 30.72 -25.08
C PHE A 822 -16.43 30.52 -24.46
N PHE A 823 -16.00 29.28 -24.18
CA PHE A 823 -14.61 28.94 -23.83
C PHE A 823 -13.64 29.22 -24.98
N GLN A 824 -14.02 28.94 -26.24
CA GLN A 824 -13.22 29.31 -27.41
C GLN A 824 -13.22 30.82 -27.71
N LYS A 825 -14.30 31.55 -27.39
CA LYS A 825 -14.38 33.02 -27.54
C LYS A 825 -13.73 33.76 -26.39
N PHE A 826 -13.76 33.27 -25.15
CA PHE A 826 -13.06 33.92 -24.03
C PHE A 826 -11.54 33.78 -24.14
N SER A 827 -11.02 32.69 -24.73
CA SER A 827 -9.58 32.59 -25.01
C SER A 827 -9.10 33.53 -26.12
N SER A 828 -10.02 34.06 -26.95
CA SER A 828 -9.71 34.95 -28.08
C SER A 828 -10.15 36.41 -27.89
N SER A 829 -11.00 36.73 -26.90
CA SER A 829 -11.59 38.07 -26.72
C SER A 829 -11.13 38.84 -25.48
N ALA A 830 -10.38 38.22 -24.55
CA ALA A 830 -9.88 38.89 -23.34
C ALA A 830 -8.50 39.57 -23.51
N ASN A 831 -8.05 39.77 -24.75
CA ASN A 831 -6.85 40.53 -25.09
C ASN A 831 -7.22 41.67 -26.06
N SER A 832 -7.93 42.69 -25.62
CA SER A 832 -7.69 44.08 -26.05
C SER A 832 -8.70 45.07 -25.45
N VAL A 833 -8.16 46.22 -25.06
CA VAL A 833 -8.86 47.50 -24.88
C VAL A 833 -9.74 47.64 -23.61
N THR A 834 -9.09 48.04 -22.51
CA THR A 834 -9.52 49.09 -21.52
C THR A 834 -8.69 49.07 -20.21
N LYS A 835 -7.56 48.36 -20.22
CA LYS A 835 -6.40 48.38 -19.28
C LYS A 835 -5.61 49.69 -19.07
N SER A 836 -5.30 50.39 -20.17
CA SER A 836 -3.98 51.05 -20.29
C SER A 836 -3.96 52.57 -20.11
N VAL A 837 -5.09 53.22 -19.83
CA VAL A 837 -5.16 54.70 -19.78
C VAL A 837 -5.59 55.26 -18.42
N LEU A 838 -6.02 54.43 -17.46
CA LEU A 838 -6.42 54.90 -16.11
C LEU A 838 -5.47 54.52 -14.96
N GLU A 839 -4.48 53.66 -15.18
CA GLU A 839 -3.48 53.29 -14.14
C GLU A 839 -2.17 54.11 -14.21
N LYS A 840 -2.05 55.04 -15.17
CA LYS A 840 -0.85 55.90 -15.32
C LYS A 840 -0.84 57.19 -14.49
N SER A 841 -1.82 57.40 -13.59
CA SER A 841 -1.97 58.68 -12.89
C SER A 841 -1.88 58.63 -11.36
N LEU A 842 -1.65 57.47 -10.72
CA LEU A 842 -1.65 57.37 -9.26
C LEU A 842 -0.62 56.37 -8.72
N SER A 843 0.67 56.64 -8.86
CA SER A 843 1.71 56.08 -7.95
C SER A 843 3.07 56.76 -8.10
N PHE A 844 3.09 58.09 -8.21
CA PHE A 844 4.30 58.86 -7.95
C PHE A 844 4.28 59.33 -6.49
N PHE A 845 5.28 58.88 -5.73
CA PHE A 845 5.62 59.23 -4.33
C PHE A 845 4.86 58.53 -3.20
N LYS A 846 5.39 57.39 -2.76
CA LYS A 846 5.66 57.08 -1.35
C LYS A 846 6.81 56.07 -1.31
N SER A 847 7.84 56.33 -0.51
CA SER A 847 8.86 55.33 -0.17
C SER A 847 8.15 54.19 0.56
N ALA A 848 7.74 53.15 -0.17
CA ALA A 848 6.99 52.04 0.40
C ALA A 848 7.89 51.37 1.44
N ASN A 849 7.51 51.52 2.71
CA ASN A 849 8.14 50.76 3.76
C ASN A 849 7.82 49.26 3.54
N ILE A 850 8.56 48.36 4.20
CA ILE A 850 8.39 46.92 3.99
C ILE A 850 6.94 46.45 4.21
N GLN A 851 6.19 47.11 5.11
CA GLN A 851 4.79 46.76 5.41
C GLN A 851 3.89 47.03 4.21
N ASP A 852 4.01 48.22 3.59
CA ASP A 852 3.22 48.59 2.41
C ASP A 852 3.48 47.63 1.23
N ILE A 853 4.74 47.24 1.03
CA ILE A 853 5.14 46.32 -0.04
C ILE A 853 4.48 44.95 0.15
N VAL A 854 4.63 44.34 1.32
CA VAL A 854 4.13 42.98 1.55
C VAL A 854 2.60 42.94 1.67
N SER A 855 1.96 43.97 2.24
CA SER A 855 0.49 44.10 2.24
C SER A 855 -0.05 44.26 0.81
N SER A 856 0.61 45.06 -0.02
CA SER A 856 0.24 45.20 -1.44
C SER A 856 0.41 43.89 -2.19
N TYR A 857 1.50 43.16 -1.93
CA TYR A 857 1.75 41.86 -2.56
C TYR A 857 0.70 40.81 -2.15
N PHE A 858 0.36 40.75 -0.86
CA PHE A 858 -0.65 39.83 -0.32
C PHE A 858 -2.05 40.10 -0.89
N SER A 859 -2.40 41.38 -1.11
CA SER A 859 -3.72 41.78 -1.63
C SER A 859 -3.88 41.56 -3.14
N LYS A 860 -2.79 41.42 -3.88
CA LYS A 860 -2.78 41.18 -5.34
C LYS A 860 -2.84 39.69 -5.66
N GLU A 861 -3.83 38.98 -5.11
CA GLU A 861 -4.07 37.57 -5.44
C GLU A 861 -4.54 37.49 -6.91
N PRO A 862 -3.78 36.86 -7.83
CA PRO A 862 -4.19 36.83 -9.23
C PRO A 862 -5.29 35.78 -9.44
N GLU A 863 -6.40 36.21 -10.05
CA GLU A 863 -7.21 35.37 -10.93
C GLU A 863 -6.30 34.92 -12.08
N GLU A 864 -6.09 33.60 -12.18
CA GLU A 864 -5.44 32.83 -13.24
C GLU A 864 -4.56 33.58 -14.27
N GLN A 865 -3.25 33.52 -14.06
CA GLN A 865 -2.30 33.43 -15.19
C GLN A 865 -1.47 32.16 -15.02
N CYS A 866 -2.08 31.01 -15.30
CA CYS A 866 -1.36 29.77 -15.56
C CYS A 866 -1.19 29.63 -17.08
N GLY A 867 -0.33 30.47 -17.65
CA GLY A 867 0.24 30.31 -18.99
C GLY A 867 1.74 30.01 -18.87
N GLU A 868 2.41 29.69 -19.97
CA GLU A 868 3.79 29.14 -20.12
C GLU A 868 4.96 29.89 -19.39
N LYS A 869 4.69 30.92 -18.59
CA LYS A 869 5.67 31.64 -17.77
C LYS A 869 5.20 31.62 -16.31
N GLY A 870 5.95 30.92 -15.44
CA GLY A 870 5.59 30.61 -14.05
C GLY A 870 5.23 31.78 -13.11
N TYR A 871 5.01 31.47 -11.82
CA TYR A 871 4.47 32.39 -10.81
C TYR A 871 5.14 33.76 -10.73
N ARG A 872 4.35 34.78 -10.35
CA ARG A 872 4.82 36.14 -10.05
C ARG A 872 5.93 36.11 -8.99
N GLN A 873 7.03 36.80 -9.30
CA GLN A 873 8.14 37.08 -8.40
C GLN A 873 8.42 38.58 -8.39
N GLU A 874 8.60 39.17 -7.21
CA GLU A 874 9.04 40.56 -7.02
C GLU A 874 10.35 40.61 -6.25
N ASN A 875 11.38 41.23 -6.84
CA ASN A 875 12.67 41.44 -6.18
C ASN A 875 12.76 42.88 -5.66
N HIS A 876 13.07 43.04 -4.38
CA HIS A 876 13.18 44.33 -3.68
C HIS A 876 14.62 44.55 -3.20
N GLU A 877 15.54 44.78 -4.14
CA GLU A 877 16.99 44.80 -3.87
C GLU A 877 17.43 45.85 -2.83
N ALA A 878 16.74 47.00 -2.78
CA ALA A 878 17.02 48.07 -1.82
C ALA A 878 16.74 47.67 -0.37
N LEU A 879 15.78 46.76 -0.16
CA LEU A 879 15.43 46.20 1.14
C LEU A 879 15.98 44.79 1.35
N GLY A 880 16.71 44.24 0.37
CA GLY A 880 17.43 42.98 0.52
C GLY A 880 16.55 41.72 0.57
N PHE A 881 15.37 41.71 -0.07
CA PHE A 881 14.50 40.53 -0.10
C PHE A 881 13.78 40.33 -1.45
N LYS A 882 13.20 39.16 -1.63
CA LYS A 882 12.30 38.83 -2.75
C LYS A 882 11.03 38.14 -2.24
N LEU A 883 9.94 38.32 -2.99
CA LEU A 883 8.65 37.67 -2.78
C LEU A 883 8.31 36.79 -3.97
N SER A 884 7.76 35.60 -3.72
CA SER A 884 7.30 34.70 -4.78
C SER A 884 6.09 33.90 -4.33
N ILE A 885 5.12 33.67 -5.23
CA ILE A 885 4.03 32.72 -4.99
C ILE A 885 4.44 31.35 -5.52
N PHE A 886 4.05 30.28 -4.83
CA PHE A 886 4.23 28.91 -5.28
C PHE A 886 3.16 28.00 -4.68
N HIS A 887 3.01 26.80 -5.26
CA HIS A 887 2.21 25.74 -4.65
C HIS A 887 3.10 24.73 -3.94
N ALA A 888 2.65 24.24 -2.78
CA ALA A 888 3.34 23.14 -2.11
C ALA A 888 2.93 21.77 -2.69
N PHE A 889 1.69 21.64 -3.17
CA PHE A 889 1.07 20.45 -3.77
C PHE A 889 0.32 20.80 -5.07
N SER A 890 -0.10 19.80 -5.84
CA SER A 890 -0.84 19.99 -7.10
C SER A 890 -2.32 20.36 -6.85
N GLY A 891 -2.64 21.64 -6.72
CA GLY A 891 -4.03 22.12 -6.70
C GLY A 891 -4.15 23.63 -6.53
N GLU A 892 -5.11 24.25 -7.22
CA GLU A 892 -5.27 25.71 -7.30
C GLU A 892 -5.45 26.41 -5.95
N GLY A 893 -5.98 25.69 -4.95
CA GLY A 893 -6.21 26.19 -3.60
C GLY A 893 -5.10 25.86 -2.59
N ASP A 894 -3.86 25.57 -2.98
CA ASP A 894 -2.70 25.37 -2.07
C ASP A 894 -1.56 26.34 -2.39
N ARG A 895 -1.80 27.64 -2.18
CA ARG A 895 -0.86 28.71 -2.52
C ARG A 895 -0.17 29.26 -1.29
N TRP A 896 1.14 29.49 -1.43
CA TRP A 896 2.00 30.06 -0.41
C TRP A 896 2.74 31.28 -0.96
N ILE A 897 2.91 32.30 -0.12
CA ILE A 897 3.81 33.43 -0.39
C ILE A 897 5.12 33.15 0.34
N ARG A 898 6.23 33.09 -0.40
CA ARG A 898 7.59 32.99 0.14
C ARG A 898 8.20 34.37 0.27
N TYR A 899 8.80 34.64 1.42
CA TYR A 899 9.77 35.70 1.63
C TYR A 899 11.17 35.08 1.68
N GLU A 900 12.12 35.60 0.93
CA GLU A 900 13.52 35.16 0.96
C GLU A 900 14.47 36.36 0.95
N ARG A 901 15.40 36.39 1.90
CA ARG A 901 16.48 37.36 1.98
C ARG A 901 17.45 37.16 0.81
N THR A 902 17.84 38.25 0.14
CA THR A 902 18.80 38.21 -0.97
C THR A 902 20.23 38.57 -0.54
N LYS A 903 20.41 39.20 0.62
CA LYS A 903 21.72 39.61 1.15
C LYS A 903 21.86 39.34 2.66
N PRO A 904 22.79 38.48 3.11
CA PRO A 904 23.53 37.52 2.29
C PRO A 904 22.59 36.47 1.65
N PRO A 905 22.98 35.85 0.52
CA PRO A 905 22.15 34.89 -0.18
C PRO A 905 21.81 33.68 0.70
N VAL A 906 20.56 33.23 0.65
CA VAL A 906 20.10 32.02 1.34
C VAL A 906 20.57 30.79 0.56
N LYS A 907 21.18 29.81 1.26
CA LYS A 907 21.53 28.51 0.65
C LYS A 907 20.26 27.76 0.24
N LYS A 908 20.39 26.76 -0.63
CA LYS A 908 19.26 25.91 -0.99
C LYS A 908 18.65 25.30 0.28
N ILE A 909 17.36 25.55 0.49
CA ILE A 909 16.61 25.05 1.64
C ILE A 909 16.43 23.54 1.52
N ASP A 910 16.80 22.84 2.60
CA ASP A 910 16.40 21.45 2.81
C ASP A 910 15.05 21.43 3.52
N GLU A 911 14.03 20.93 2.83
CA GLU A 911 12.68 20.77 3.39
C GLU A 911 12.61 19.68 4.48
N PHE A 912 13.66 18.87 4.64
CA PHE A 912 13.72 17.83 5.65
C PHE A 912 14.29 18.29 7.00
N ASP A 913 14.66 19.57 7.16
CA ASP A 913 15.29 20.13 8.38
C ASP A 913 14.26 20.70 9.39
N TRP A 914 14.74 21.34 10.46
CA TRP A 914 13.94 22.04 11.49
C TRP A 914 13.11 23.18 10.89
N LYS A 915 11.83 23.22 11.27
CA LYS A 915 10.83 24.22 10.86
C LYS A 915 10.13 24.82 12.08
N PHE A 916 9.93 26.13 12.06
CA PHE A 916 9.21 26.87 13.11
C PHE A 916 7.88 27.35 12.57
N ASN A 917 6.79 26.98 13.21
CA ASN A 917 5.43 27.26 12.78
C ASN A 917 4.79 28.31 13.69
N LEU A 918 4.05 29.24 13.09
CA LEU A 918 3.22 30.21 13.82
C LEU A 918 1.73 29.88 13.59
N SER A 919 1.01 29.71 14.70
CA SER A 919 -0.44 29.49 14.73
C SER A 919 -1.18 30.83 14.64
N ILE A 920 -1.81 31.13 13.51
CA ILE A 920 -2.44 32.44 13.24
C ILE A 920 -3.86 32.23 12.72
N HIS A 921 -4.86 32.87 13.32
CA HIS A 921 -6.24 32.80 12.85
C HIS A 921 -6.37 33.26 11.39
N LYS A 922 -7.19 32.58 10.57
CA LYS A 922 -7.28 32.82 9.12
C LYS A 922 -7.51 34.29 8.73
N ASP A 923 -8.33 35.01 9.48
CA ASP A 923 -8.64 36.42 9.18
C ASP A 923 -7.48 37.36 9.52
N ASP A 924 -6.53 36.91 10.33
CA ASP A 924 -5.42 37.71 10.84
C ASP A 924 -4.12 37.47 10.05
N VAL A 925 -4.12 36.56 9.07
CA VAL A 925 -2.94 36.22 8.23
C VAL A 925 -2.43 37.45 7.45
N SER A 926 -3.34 38.22 6.86
CA SER A 926 -3.02 39.46 6.14
C SER A 926 -2.40 40.54 7.04
N LYS A 927 -2.75 40.53 8.34
CA LYS A 927 -2.25 41.44 9.36
C LYS A 927 -0.92 40.95 9.96
N ALA A 928 -0.72 39.64 10.05
CA ALA A 928 0.50 39.04 10.56
C ALA A 928 1.69 39.16 9.58
N PHE A 929 1.45 39.10 8.26
CA PHE A 929 2.52 39.10 7.27
C PHE A 929 3.43 40.35 7.32
N PRO A 930 2.92 41.60 7.40
CA PRO A 930 3.75 42.79 7.54
C PRO A 930 4.63 42.78 8.80
N ILE A 931 4.10 42.26 9.91
CA ILE A 931 4.81 42.18 11.18
C ILE A 931 6.02 41.23 11.05
N ILE A 932 5.81 40.05 10.48
CA ILE A 932 6.88 39.07 10.31
C ILE A 932 7.91 39.52 9.28
N ALA A 933 7.50 40.16 8.19
CA ALA A 933 8.43 40.71 7.21
C ALA A 933 9.36 41.76 7.84
N GLU A 934 8.82 42.62 8.72
CA GLU A 934 9.62 43.62 9.44
C GLU A 934 10.59 42.97 10.44
N VAL A 935 10.15 41.95 11.20
CA VAL A 935 11.04 41.19 12.08
C VAL A 935 12.11 40.46 11.28
N ALA A 936 11.74 39.86 10.14
CA ALA A 936 12.67 39.18 9.24
C ALA A 936 13.76 40.12 8.72
N ASN A 937 13.38 41.35 8.34
CA ASN A 937 14.33 42.36 7.91
C ASN A 937 15.24 42.84 9.05
N GLN A 938 14.70 43.07 10.25
CA GLN A 938 15.46 43.53 11.42
C GLN A 938 16.42 42.47 11.97
N MET A 939 15.99 41.21 12.01
CA MET A 939 16.73 40.09 12.58
C MET A 939 17.50 39.30 11.52
N SER A 940 17.48 39.74 10.26
CA SER A 940 18.14 39.07 9.13
C SER A 940 17.72 37.61 8.92
N LEU A 941 16.42 37.32 9.04
CA LEU A 941 15.90 35.98 8.76
C LEU A 941 16.03 35.61 7.28
N GLY A 942 16.44 34.38 7.01
CA GLY A 942 16.72 33.86 5.69
C GLY A 942 15.46 33.67 4.87
N THR A 943 14.56 32.75 5.25
CA THR A 943 13.30 32.54 4.53
C THR A 943 12.18 32.03 5.41
N PHE A 944 10.97 32.44 5.06
CA PHE A 944 9.72 31.90 5.58
C PHE A 944 8.66 31.89 4.48
N LYS A 945 7.60 31.13 4.72
CA LYS A 945 6.40 31.12 3.87
C LYS A 945 5.16 31.37 4.71
N ILE A 946 4.17 32.02 4.12
CA ILE A 946 2.86 32.26 4.71
C ILE A 946 1.75 31.83 3.73
N MET A 947 0.66 31.29 4.25
CA MET A 947 -0.52 30.96 3.45
C MET A 947 -1.10 32.20 2.78
N THR A 948 -1.66 32.07 1.57
CA THR A 948 -2.56 33.11 1.04
C THR A 948 -3.89 33.10 1.80
N GLN A 949 -4.70 34.16 1.64
CA GLN A 949 -6.02 34.21 2.27
C GLN A 949 -6.91 33.04 1.82
N ALA A 950 -6.87 32.67 0.53
CA ALA A 950 -7.60 31.53 0.00
C ALA A 950 -7.18 30.21 0.68
N GLN A 951 -5.87 29.98 0.84
CA GLN A 951 -5.36 28.78 1.51
C GLN A 951 -5.74 28.75 3.00
N ALA A 952 -5.60 29.87 3.71
CA ALA A 952 -5.98 29.95 5.13
C ALA A 952 -7.48 29.67 5.35
N ASN A 953 -8.35 30.21 4.48
CA ASN A 953 -9.79 29.95 4.50
C ASN A 953 -10.09 28.47 4.22
N ARG A 954 -9.40 27.88 3.24
CA ARG A 954 -9.57 26.47 2.86
C ARG A 954 -9.15 25.53 4.00
N VAL A 955 -7.99 25.76 4.61
CA VAL A 955 -7.46 24.92 5.71
C VAL A 955 -8.41 24.91 6.90
N GLN A 956 -9.06 26.03 7.21
CA GLN A 956 -10.05 26.08 8.29
C GLN A 956 -11.43 25.51 7.94
N ASN A 957 -11.79 25.42 6.66
CA ASN A 957 -13.12 24.97 6.21
C ASN A 957 -13.18 23.51 5.70
N ASN A 958 -12.05 22.79 5.56
CA ASN A 958 -11.95 21.47 4.89
C ASN A 958 -11.15 20.40 5.69
N ASP A 959 -11.01 19.21 5.11
CA ASP A 959 -10.43 17.95 5.64
C ASP A 959 -8.94 17.96 6.06
N VAL A 960 -8.17 19.03 5.85
CA VAL A 960 -6.71 19.04 6.15
C VAL A 960 -6.42 19.65 7.53
N LYS A 961 -7.08 19.11 8.57
CA LYS A 961 -6.94 19.57 9.98
C LYS A 961 -5.49 19.59 10.48
N THR A 962 -4.58 18.80 9.87
CA THR A 962 -3.16 18.72 10.22
C THR A 962 -2.34 19.98 9.84
N MET A 963 -2.91 20.87 9.02
CA MET A 963 -2.30 22.15 8.61
C MET A 963 -2.68 23.35 9.49
N ILE A 964 -3.71 23.21 10.32
CA ILE A 964 -4.12 24.26 11.27
C ILE A 964 -3.00 24.48 12.28
N GLY A 965 -2.67 25.74 12.59
CA GLY A 965 -1.55 26.09 13.47
C GLY A 965 -0.19 26.18 12.76
N ARG A 966 -0.19 26.15 11.41
CA ARG A 966 0.99 26.25 10.54
C ARG A 966 0.83 27.32 9.46
N GLU A 967 0.02 28.35 9.72
CA GLU A 967 -0.31 29.37 8.73
C GLU A 967 0.92 30.15 8.24
N LEU A 968 1.98 30.17 9.05
CA LEU A 968 3.31 30.64 8.67
C LEU A 968 4.40 29.64 9.12
N VAL A 969 5.37 29.39 8.24
CA VAL A 969 6.49 28.48 8.48
C VAL A 969 7.83 29.18 8.20
N ILE A 970 8.72 29.21 9.19
CA ILE A 970 10.11 29.68 9.09
C ILE A 970 11.03 28.46 8.97
N TYR A 971 12.00 28.52 8.06
CA TYR A 971 12.95 27.45 7.82
C TYR A 971 14.24 27.67 8.62
N GLY A 972 14.56 26.77 9.56
CA GLY A 972 15.71 26.94 10.46
C GLY A 972 17.05 26.94 9.72
N ASN A 973 17.20 26.07 8.72
CA ASN A 973 18.41 25.96 7.91
C ASN A 973 18.67 27.12 6.94
N ALA A 974 17.76 28.10 6.88
CA ALA A 974 18.01 29.35 6.19
C ALA A 974 18.97 30.27 6.95
N ASN A 975 19.17 30.02 8.25
CA ASN A 975 20.10 30.72 9.14
C ASN A 975 20.92 29.70 9.96
N PRO A 976 21.81 28.92 9.33
CA PRO A 976 22.64 27.92 10.03
C PRO A 976 23.59 28.54 11.06
N GLU A 977 23.81 29.86 11.00
CA GLU A 977 24.60 30.64 11.95
C GLU A 977 23.85 31.02 13.24
N PHE A 978 22.56 30.68 13.38
CA PHE A 978 21.77 31.00 14.57
C PHE A 978 21.80 29.81 15.54
N ASP A 979 22.16 30.10 16.79
CA ASP A 979 22.00 29.17 17.90
C ASP A 979 20.60 29.27 18.53
N ALA A 980 20.35 28.45 19.54
CA ALA A 980 19.07 28.40 20.23
C ALA A 980 18.67 29.77 20.83
N GLU A 981 19.61 30.46 21.48
CA GLU A 981 19.36 31.77 22.11
C GLU A 981 18.92 32.81 21.10
N LYS A 982 19.61 32.90 19.97
CA LYS A 982 19.24 33.85 18.90
C LYS A 982 17.89 33.53 18.26
N TRP A 983 17.52 32.26 18.13
CA TRP A 983 16.18 31.87 17.69
C TRP A 983 15.10 32.25 18.70
N ILE A 984 15.36 32.07 20.00
CA ILE A 984 14.44 32.51 21.06
C ILE A 984 14.23 34.03 20.99
N ASP A 985 15.26 34.84 20.79
CA ASP A 985 15.13 36.29 20.64
C ASP A 985 14.21 36.68 19.47
N VAL A 986 14.34 35.98 18.33
CA VAL A 986 13.44 36.16 17.19
C VAL A 986 12.00 35.84 17.57
N PHE A 987 11.78 34.71 18.25
CA PHE A 987 10.43 34.25 18.62
C PHE A 987 9.78 35.17 19.65
N VAL A 988 10.51 35.60 20.70
CA VAL A 988 10.02 36.56 21.69
C VAL A 988 9.58 37.86 21.01
N LYS A 989 10.38 38.37 20.07
CA LYS A 989 10.03 39.59 19.32
C LYS A 989 8.79 39.43 18.43
N ILE A 990 8.58 38.24 17.87
CA ILE A 990 7.35 37.92 17.11
C ILE A 990 6.14 37.87 18.05
N GLU A 991 6.26 37.12 19.15
CA GLU A 991 5.22 36.93 20.17
C GLU A 991 4.74 38.28 20.73
N GLU A 992 5.66 39.16 21.14
CA GLU A 992 5.35 40.50 21.65
C GLU A 992 4.59 41.35 20.62
N ARG A 993 5.03 41.33 19.35
CA ARG A 993 4.39 42.12 18.29
C ARG A 993 3.03 41.57 17.91
N PHE A 994 2.84 40.26 17.91
CA PHE A 994 1.54 39.63 17.65
C PHE A 994 0.56 39.92 18.78
N LYS A 995 0.99 39.81 20.05
CA LYS A 995 0.18 40.18 21.23
C LYS A 995 -0.23 41.66 21.15
N LYS A 996 0.71 42.56 20.88
CA LYS A 996 0.45 44.01 20.74
C LYS A 996 -0.50 44.33 19.58
N ALA A 997 -0.39 43.59 18.47
CA ALA A 997 -1.28 43.77 17.33
C ALA A 997 -2.64 43.09 17.52
N GLY A 998 -2.86 42.30 18.58
CA GLY A 998 -4.10 41.56 18.79
C GLY A 998 -4.33 40.49 17.72
N ILE A 999 -3.28 39.79 17.29
CA ILE A 999 -3.38 38.63 16.40
C ILE A 999 -3.97 37.46 17.20
N ARG A 1000 -5.00 36.80 16.69
CA ARG A 1000 -5.57 35.59 17.31
C ARG A 1000 -4.80 34.35 16.86
N THR A 1001 -4.70 33.36 17.72
CA THR A 1001 -4.21 32.03 17.36
C THR A 1001 -5.27 31.29 16.54
N SER A 1002 -4.85 30.43 15.60
CA SER A 1002 -5.81 29.55 14.88
C SER A 1002 -6.29 28.38 15.74
N THR A 1003 -5.55 28.07 16.79
CA THR A 1003 -5.83 27.01 17.77
C THR A 1003 -5.17 27.35 19.11
N ASP A 1004 -5.82 27.00 20.21
CA ASP A 1004 -5.29 27.17 21.58
C ASP A 1004 -4.14 26.19 21.89
N ILE A 1005 -4.06 25.08 21.14
CA ILE A 1005 -3.08 24.00 21.31
C ILE A 1005 -2.28 23.84 20.01
N SER A 1006 -0.96 23.73 20.11
CA SER A 1006 -0.11 23.42 18.94
C SER A 1006 -0.43 22.02 18.39
N PRO A 1007 -0.29 21.80 17.06
CA PRO A 1007 -0.40 20.45 16.49
C PRO A 1007 0.48 19.46 17.24
N THR A 1008 0.00 18.24 17.48
CA THR A 1008 0.73 17.19 18.24
C THR A 1008 2.08 16.85 17.63
N SER A 1009 2.22 17.05 16.31
CA SER A 1009 3.46 16.88 15.55
C SER A 1009 4.49 18.00 15.74
N ASN A 1010 4.13 19.06 16.47
CA ASN A 1010 5.00 20.14 16.89
C ASN A 1010 5.18 20.12 18.41
N ARG A 1011 6.30 20.68 18.88
CA ARG A 1011 6.46 21.06 20.29
C ARG A 1011 6.24 22.56 20.43
N LYS A 1012 5.42 22.95 21.40
CA LYS A 1012 5.11 24.36 21.71
C LYS A 1012 6.32 25.05 22.34
N LEU A 1013 6.60 26.28 21.92
CA LEU A 1013 7.63 27.15 22.52
C LEU A 1013 7.08 28.50 22.98
N GLY A 1014 6.02 29.00 22.34
CA GLY A 1014 5.35 30.25 22.70
C GLY A 1014 3.83 30.18 22.49
N LYS A 1015 3.12 31.30 22.62
CA LYS A 1015 1.67 31.39 22.37
C LYS A 1015 1.34 31.05 20.92
N TYR A 1016 2.09 31.62 19.98
CA TYR A 1016 1.97 31.40 18.54
C TYR A 1016 3.00 30.40 18.02
N VAL A 1017 4.20 30.38 18.63
CA VAL A 1017 5.36 29.64 18.13
C VAL A 1017 5.37 28.18 18.56
N SER A 1018 5.57 27.29 17.59
CA SER A 1018 5.88 25.88 17.81
C SER A 1018 6.93 25.41 16.80
N TYR A 1019 7.59 24.28 17.04
CA TYR A 1019 8.63 23.77 16.14
C TYR A 1019 8.49 22.28 15.86
N THR A 1020 9.04 21.86 14.72
CA THR A 1020 9.03 20.47 14.24
C THR A 1020 10.17 20.23 13.27
N HIS A 1021 10.28 19.02 12.73
CA HIS A 1021 11.30 18.66 11.75
C HIS A 1021 10.68 18.02 10.51
N GLY A 1022 11.24 18.31 9.33
CA GLY A 1022 10.77 17.79 8.05
C GLY A 1022 10.87 16.26 7.96
N ALA A 1023 11.82 15.63 8.66
CA ALA A 1023 12.03 14.18 8.64
C ALA A 1023 10.83 13.31 9.08
N TRP A 1024 9.83 13.84 9.78
CA TRP A 1024 8.56 13.13 10.00
C TRP A 1024 7.35 13.87 9.42
N THR A 1025 7.39 15.21 9.39
CA THR A 1025 6.25 16.01 8.92
C THR A 1025 6.12 16.14 7.42
N ASN A 1026 7.17 15.85 6.64
CA ASN A 1026 7.09 15.96 5.17
C ASN A 1026 6.20 14.87 4.56
N GLU A 1027 6.27 13.64 5.09
CA GLU A 1027 5.40 12.54 4.65
C GLU A 1027 4.13 12.42 5.48
N ARG A 1028 4.22 12.67 6.80
CA ARG A 1028 3.10 12.53 7.74
C ARG A 1028 3.07 13.63 8.78
N MET A 1029 2.20 14.62 8.57
CA MET A 1029 2.02 15.74 9.49
C MET A 1029 1.27 15.38 10.78
N ASP A 1030 0.76 14.17 10.91
CA ASP A 1030 0.01 13.67 12.07
C ASP A 1030 0.88 12.94 13.11
N VAL A 1031 2.16 12.69 12.81
CA VAL A 1031 3.09 12.00 13.73
C VAL A 1031 3.44 12.91 14.92
N PRO A 1032 3.13 12.52 16.18
CA PRO A 1032 3.45 13.33 17.35
C PRO A 1032 4.96 13.62 17.48
N PHE A 1033 5.33 14.81 17.96
CA PHE A 1033 6.73 15.25 18.04
C PHE A 1033 7.61 14.26 18.80
N ALA A 1034 7.15 13.77 19.96
CA ALA A 1034 7.89 12.83 20.80
C ALA A 1034 8.14 11.47 20.11
N GLU A 1035 7.22 11.05 19.24
CA GLU A 1035 7.41 9.86 18.42
C GLU A 1035 8.37 10.15 17.27
N GLY A 1036 8.12 11.24 16.52
CA GLY A 1036 8.88 11.60 15.33
C GLY A 1036 10.36 11.83 15.63
N ILE A 1037 10.69 12.55 16.70
CA ILE A 1037 12.08 12.83 17.08
C ILE A 1037 12.85 11.55 17.46
N LYS A 1038 12.17 10.61 18.12
CA LYS A 1038 12.74 9.33 18.54
C LYS A 1038 12.93 8.38 17.37
N GLU A 1039 11.91 8.26 16.51
CA GLU A 1039 12.00 7.40 15.32
C GLU A 1039 13.02 7.92 14.30
N THR A 1040 13.25 9.24 14.26
CA THR A 1040 14.27 9.84 13.40
C THR A 1040 15.66 9.95 14.03
N ALA A 1041 15.82 9.49 15.28
CA ALA A 1041 17.06 9.54 16.06
C ALA A 1041 17.69 10.96 16.14
N LEU A 1042 16.84 11.98 16.28
CA LEU A 1042 17.22 13.40 16.32
C LEU A 1042 17.19 13.99 17.74
N GLU A 1043 17.06 13.17 18.79
CA GLU A 1043 16.92 13.69 20.15
C GLU A 1043 18.13 14.50 20.60
N ASP A 1044 19.32 14.11 20.15
CA ASP A 1044 20.58 14.80 20.46
C ASP A 1044 20.82 16.04 19.54
N GLU A 1045 19.96 16.25 18.54
CA GLU A 1045 20.02 17.36 17.58
C GLU A 1045 18.83 18.35 17.78
N ASP A 1046 18.05 18.20 18.86
CA ASP A 1046 16.93 19.11 19.17
C ASP A 1046 17.46 20.50 19.60
N PRO A 1047 17.23 21.55 18.78
CA PRO A 1047 17.80 22.87 18.99
C PRO A 1047 17.29 23.54 20.27
N PHE A 1048 16.16 23.09 20.83
CA PHE A 1048 15.54 23.70 22.00
C PHE A 1048 15.40 22.74 23.18
N THR A 1049 16.28 21.74 23.27
CA THR A 1049 16.30 20.77 24.39
C THR A 1049 16.28 21.46 25.77
N ASP A 1050 16.97 22.60 25.89
CA ASP A 1050 17.11 23.38 27.12
C ASP A 1050 15.99 24.41 27.34
N TYR A 1051 14.99 24.47 26.47
CA TYR A 1051 13.86 25.40 26.57
C TYR A 1051 12.54 24.66 26.73
N GLU A 1052 11.58 25.34 27.36
CA GLU A 1052 10.20 24.89 27.51
C GLU A 1052 9.23 26.05 27.38
N TYR A 1053 7.96 25.76 27.16
CA TYR A 1053 6.90 26.76 27.13
C TYR A 1053 6.42 27.02 28.56
N ASP A 1054 6.44 28.29 28.97
CA ASP A 1054 5.85 28.74 30.23
C ASP A 1054 4.42 29.24 30.00
N GLU A 1055 3.44 28.56 30.60
CA GLU A 1055 2.02 28.91 30.49
C GLU A 1055 1.70 30.27 31.13
N ALA A 1056 2.43 30.67 32.19
CA ALA A 1056 2.14 31.90 32.93
C ALA A 1056 2.57 33.14 32.14
N THR A 1057 3.71 33.06 31.46
CA THR A 1057 4.25 34.17 30.64
C THR A 1057 3.86 34.06 29.16
N GLU A 1058 3.29 32.92 28.75
CA GLU A 1058 3.01 32.55 27.36
C GLU A 1058 4.25 32.78 26.46
N ALA A 1059 5.42 32.34 26.91
CA ALA A 1059 6.70 32.58 26.27
C ALA A 1059 7.69 31.40 26.45
N PRO A 1060 8.75 31.32 25.62
CA PRO A 1060 9.82 30.35 25.83
C PRO A 1060 10.61 30.69 27.11
N HIS A 1061 10.85 29.68 27.94
CA HIS A 1061 11.63 29.77 29.17
C HIS A 1061 12.77 28.75 29.16
N LYS A 1062 13.95 29.13 29.64
CA LYS A 1062 15.13 28.23 29.73
C LYS A 1062 14.98 27.34 30.95
N LYS A 1063 15.04 26.02 30.79
CA LYS A 1063 14.92 25.05 31.88
C LYS A 1063 15.96 25.36 32.96
N LEU A 1064 15.50 25.45 34.21
CA LEU A 1064 16.42 25.54 35.35
C LEU A 1064 17.22 24.23 35.38
N ALA A 1065 18.55 24.33 35.30
CA ALA A 1065 19.41 23.17 35.40
C ALA A 1065 19.09 22.42 36.69
N SER A 1066 18.49 21.23 36.59
CA SER A 1066 18.43 20.32 37.72
C SER A 1066 19.87 20.02 38.08
N LYS A 1067 20.28 20.39 39.30
CA LYS A 1067 21.58 19.96 39.84
C LYS A 1067 21.62 18.45 39.67
N LYS A 1068 22.45 17.96 38.73
CA LYS A 1068 22.83 16.55 38.69
C LYS A 1068 23.45 16.25 40.05
N THR A 1069 22.72 15.57 40.93
CA THR A 1069 23.34 14.78 41.99
C THR A 1069 24.26 13.79 41.29
N CYS A 1070 25.57 13.96 41.51
CA CYS A 1070 26.63 13.09 41.03
C CYS A 1070 26.37 11.61 41.34
#